data_AF-A0A540VVT0-F1
#
_entry.id   AF-A0A540VVT0-F1
#
_cell.length_a   1.000
_cell.length_b   1.000
_cell.length_c   1.000
_cell.angle_alpha   90.00
_cell.angle_beta   90.00
_cell.angle_gamma   90.00
#
_symmetry.space_group_name_H-M   'P 1'
#
loop_
_entity.id
_entity.type
_entity.pdbx_description
1 polymer ?
#
loop_
_entity_poly.entity_id
_entity_poly.type
_entity_poly.pdbx_seq_one_letter_code
_entity_poly.pdbx_strand_id
1 'polypeptide(L)'
;MAKVTRVGIIGAGYIADWHADALSASKHAELTCVVDANPDTAKAFATARGIKPFASVADMLSARICDAVHVLTPPDHHRQVAEECIAGGLHVLVEKPVALSSEDVTEMLQSARSNHVRLLAGHNFLGLPSYVRLKKAAQEGDLGRISTAEINWRFPLAPLRSGPYGIWLMRETRNLLYELGPHLFAFAHDLFGTVQVLHMSTSNPITLPGGATRPQGFRILARAGNVDVTFNIALVETLDDRSVTVHGSSSIARLDYARDTLVTVGANTSDLVLNPFRDALSQSWSHLREGSVNAARQLVSLNQKSPYGLSFRGMCDAVYSSLARDTAPDDRFSGKSAEAVMRSLDAAARLLPSEPKPSRPRGTPKPSVLVIGGTGFIGRALTRKLAEQGTQVRVLSRGISGPFDDISNKVELYSASLKDEAALQKAMEGITHVYHLAKSDDKTWEDALENDVGVTENIARSALKAGVERLIYTGTIASYDMSEPAKQITEETGFEAAIEDRNIYARSKAECERRLLAMHHDNGLPVTIARPGIVVGKGGPLQHWGIGRWHGAGAVKIWGDGEHTLPFVLIDDVADGLILMGQKTAAIGESFNLVGEPMLSARGYFDAIHEKLGAKIKVSSGSLLAFYVADALKFFLKSKFLRRTGLSRPSYRDWKSRAHYSAFDNTKPKLMLGWEPETSREKFVKRAITKADLFGF
;
A
#
# COMPACT_ATOMS: atom_id res chain seq x y z
N MET A 1 1.72 -16.97 -39.82
CA MET A 1 1.57 -15.93 -38.77
C MET A 1 1.85 -16.59 -37.43
N ALA A 2 2.60 -15.95 -36.54
CA ALA A 2 2.82 -16.50 -35.19
C ALA A 2 1.47 -16.57 -34.44
N LYS A 3 1.20 -17.67 -33.74
CA LYS A 3 -0.06 -17.86 -33.00
C LYS A 3 -0.11 -16.87 -31.84
N VAL A 4 -1.17 -16.06 -31.76
CA VAL A 4 -1.44 -15.19 -30.60
C VAL A 4 -2.05 -16.06 -29.51
N THR A 5 -1.52 -15.99 -28.29
CA THR A 5 -2.02 -16.74 -27.13
C THR A 5 -3.16 -15.96 -26.46
N ARG A 6 -4.34 -16.56 -26.30
CA ARG A 6 -5.44 -15.94 -25.55
C ARG A 6 -5.20 -16.13 -24.07
N VAL A 7 -5.20 -15.05 -23.28
CA VAL A 7 -4.79 -15.07 -21.87
C VAL A 7 -5.94 -14.61 -20.98
N GLY A 8 -6.19 -15.34 -19.90
CA GLY A 8 -7.05 -14.93 -18.80
C GLY A 8 -6.26 -14.43 -17.59
N ILE A 9 -6.87 -13.60 -16.75
CA ILE A 9 -6.34 -13.22 -15.44
C ILE A 9 -7.22 -13.84 -14.34
N ILE A 10 -6.62 -14.42 -13.32
CA ILE A 10 -7.32 -14.92 -12.14
C ILE A 10 -6.87 -14.10 -10.93
N GLY A 11 -7.79 -13.33 -10.35
CA GLY A 11 -7.52 -12.32 -9.32
C GLY A 11 -7.37 -10.92 -9.92
N ALA A 12 -8.39 -10.07 -9.76
CA ALA A 12 -8.45 -8.69 -10.20
C ALA A 12 -7.92 -7.72 -9.11
N GLY A 13 -6.89 -8.14 -8.38
CA GLY A 13 -6.25 -7.37 -7.32
C GLY A 13 -5.26 -6.32 -7.84
N TYR A 14 -4.47 -5.74 -6.92
CA TYR A 14 -3.53 -4.65 -7.22
C TYR A 14 -2.56 -4.94 -8.39
N ILE A 15 -2.08 -6.18 -8.50
CA ILE A 15 -1.09 -6.54 -9.51
C ILE A 15 -1.70 -6.75 -10.90
N ALA A 16 -3.02 -6.99 -10.99
CA ALA A 16 -3.71 -7.33 -12.22
C ALA A 16 -3.60 -6.27 -13.31
N ASP A 17 -3.64 -4.98 -12.95
CA ASP A 17 -3.47 -3.87 -13.90
C ASP A 17 -2.07 -3.89 -14.56
N TRP A 18 -1.03 -4.32 -13.83
CA TRP A 18 0.31 -4.42 -14.38
C TRP A 18 0.44 -5.55 -15.41
N HIS A 19 -0.15 -6.72 -15.13
CA HIS A 19 -0.20 -7.83 -16.08
C HIS A 19 -1.08 -7.52 -17.28
N ALA A 20 -2.29 -6.99 -17.08
CA ALA A 20 -3.22 -6.70 -18.16
C ALA A 20 -2.64 -5.73 -19.18
N ASP A 21 -1.98 -4.67 -18.71
CA ASP A 21 -1.38 -3.69 -19.60
C ASP A 21 -0.09 -4.20 -20.26
N ALA A 22 0.61 -5.18 -19.65
CA ALA A 22 1.73 -5.85 -20.27
C ALA A 22 1.27 -6.83 -21.37
N LEU A 23 0.19 -7.59 -21.12
CA LEU A 23 -0.47 -8.44 -22.10
C LEU A 23 -0.99 -7.62 -23.28
N SER A 24 -1.67 -6.50 -23.01
CA SER A 24 -2.20 -5.60 -24.05
C SER A 24 -1.11 -4.96 -24.92
N ALA A 25 0.11 -4.85 -24.39
CA ALA A 25 1.27 -4.34 -25.14
C ALA A 25 2.04 -5.45 -25.88
N SER A 26 1.71 -6.73 -25.65
CA SER A 26 2.36 -7.86 -26.29
C SER A 26 1.84 -8.07 -27.71
N LYS A 27 2.73 -8.44 -28.63
CA LYS A 27 2.35 -8.90 -29.98
C LYS A 27 2.04 -10.41 -30.05
N HIS A 28 2.23 -11.11 -28.94
CA HIS A 28 2.14 -12.57 -28.84
C HIS A 28 1.03 -13.05 -27.90
N ALA A 29 0.34 -12.14 -27.24
CA ALA A 29 -0.73 -12.43 -26.29
C ALA A 29 -1.91 -11.46 -26.44
N GLU A 30 -3.10 -11.93 -26.12
CA GLU A 30 -4.34 -11.15 -26.10
C GLU A 30 -5.07 -11.42 -24.78
N LEU A 31 -5.44 -10.37 -24.03
CA LEU A 31 -6.22 -10.52 -22.80
C LEU A 31 -7.70 -10.73 -23.15
N THR A 32 -8.30 -11.83 -22.69
CA THR A 32 -9.66 -12.24 -23.09
C THR A 32 -10.66 -12.32 -21.95
N CYS A 33 -10.20 -12.56 -20.72
CA CYS A 33 -11.08 -12.65 -19.56
C CYS A 33 -10.40 -12.36 -18.22
N VAL A 34 -11.25 -12.21 -17.21
CA VAL A 34 -10.87 -12.10 -15.81
C VAL A 34 -11.79 -12.98 -14.95
N VAL A 35 -11.21 -13.63 -13.95
CA VAL A 35 -11.91 -14.35 -12.88
C VAL A 35 -11.62 -13.64 -11.57
N ASP A 36 -12.64 -13.33 -10.77
CA ASP A 36 -12.46 -12.86 -9.39
C ASP A 36 -13.61 -13.39 -8.52
N ALA A 37 -13.30 -13.74 -7.26
CA ALA A 37 -14.30 -14.20 -6.31
C ALA A 37 -15.31 -13.11 -5.94
N ASN A 38 -14.96 -11.83 -6.14
CA ASN A 38 -15.87 -10.71 -6.05
C ASN A 38 -16.43 -10.36 -7.45
N PRO A 39 -17.73 -10.61 -7.71
CA PRO A 39 -18.34 -10.32 -9.02
C PRO A 39 -18.25 -8.86 -9.45
N ASP A 40 -18.32 -7.92 -8.51
CA ASP A 40 -18.23 -6.49 -8.80
C ASP A 40 -16.81 -6.11 -9.24
N THR A 41 -15.79 -6.65 -8.55
CA THR A 41 -14.39 -6.47 -8.94
C THR A 41 -14.13 -7.05 -10.33
N ALA A 42 -14.59 -8.28 -10.59
CA ALA A 42 -14.46 -8.92 -11.90
C ALA A 42 -15.14 -8.07 -12.99
N LYS A 43 -16.38 -7.63 -12.77
CA LYS A 43 -17.16 -6.85 -13.73
C LYS A 43 -16.52 -5.48 -14.01
N ALA A 44 -16.07 -4.77 -12.98
CA ALA A 44 -15.40 -3.48 -13.13
C ALA A 44 -14.10 -3.62 -13.93
N PHE A 45 -13.27 -4.60 -13.57
CA PHE A 45 -12.01 -4.88 -14.27
C PHE A 45 -12.24 -5.26 -15.74
N ALA A 46 -13.26 -6.07 -16.00
CA ALA A 46 -13.64 -6.54 -17.32
C ALA A 46 -14.18 -5.42 -18.21
N THR A 47 -15.09 -4.61 -17.69
CA THR A 47 -15.73 -3.49 -18.41
C THR A 47 -14.70 -2.46 -18.85
N ALA A 48 -13.75 -2.11 -17.97
CA ALA A 48 -12.69 -1.17 -18.28
C ALA A 48 -11.78 -1.60 -19.45
N ARG A 49 -11.82 -2.88 -19.84
CA ARG A 49 -10.91 -3.50 -20.82
C ARG A 49 -11.64 -4.19 -21.98
N GLY A 50 -12.96 -4.24 -21.97
CA GLY A 50 -13.74 -4.94 -22.99
C GLY A 50 -13.53 -6.47 -23.01
N ILE A 51 -13.25 -7.07 -21.85
CA ILE A 51 -13.03 -8.52 -21.71
C ILE A 51 -14.18 -9.20 -20.96
N LYS A 52 -14.20 -10.54 -20.90
CA LYS A 52 -15.29 -11.28 -20.23
C LYS A 52 -15.01 -11.51 -18.73
N PRO A 53 -15.92 -11.14 -17.81
CA PRO A 53 -15.83 -11.50 -16.40
C PRO A 53 -16.39 -12.91 -16.14
N PHE A 54 -15.81 -13.63 -15.18
CA PHE A 54 -16.31 -14.91 -14.67
C PHE A 54 -16.30 -14.91 -13.13
N ALA A 55 -17.25 -15.61 -12.54
CA ALA A 55 -17.36 -15.78 -11.09
C ALA A 55 -16.47 -16.92 -10.55
N SER A 56 -16.09 -17.87 -11.40
CA SER A 56 -15.26 -19.02 -11.02
C SER A 56 -14.31 -19.46 -12.13
N VAL A 57 -13.26 -20.20 -11.75
CA VAL A 57 -12.30 -20.81 -12.70
C VAL A 57 -13.00 -21.88 -13.53
N ALA A 58 -13.85 -22.71 -12.93
CA ALA A 58 -14.66 -23.70 -13.63
C ALA A 58 -15.53 -23.13 -14.77
N ASP A 59 -16.20 -21.99 -14.54
CA ASP A 59 -17.01 -21.33 -15.59
C ASP A 59 -16.14 -20.83 -16.74
N MET A 60 -14.96 -20.29 -16.42
CA MET A 60 -13.98 -19.79 -17.39
C MET A 60 -13.38 -20.92 -18.22
N LEU A 61 -13.05 -22.06 -17.60
CA LEU A 61 -12.60 -23.28 -18.29
C LEU A 61 -13.66 -23.84 -19.24
N SER A 62 -14.92 -23.88 -18.79
CA SER A 62 -16.05 -24.34 -19.59
C SER A 62 -16.26 -23.49 -20.85
N ALA A 63 -15.97 -22.20 -20.78
CA ALA A 63 -16.11 -21.27 -21.90
C ALA A 63 -15.01 -21.41 -22.97
N ARG A 64 -13.87 -22.05 -22.69
CA ARG A 64 -12.75 -22.30 -23.64
C ARG A 64 -12.24 -21.05 -24.38
N ILE A 65 -12.23 -19.92 -23.69
CA ILE A 65 -11.90 -18.61 -24.29
C ILE A 65 -10.43 -18.22 -24.20
N CYS A 66 -9.63 -18.90 -23.38
CA CYS A 66 -8.19 -18.66 -23.22
C CYS A 66 -7.39 -19.95 -23.40
N ASP A 67 -6.10 -19.80 -23.71
CA ASP A 67 -5.09 -20.85 -23.86
C ASP A 67 -4.07 -20.81 -22.71
N ALA A 68 -4.00 -19.69 -21.99
CA ALA A 68 -3.13 -19.48 -20.85
C ALA A 68 -3.81 -18.60 -19.78
N VAL A 69 -3.32 -18.66 -18.54
CA VAL A 69 -3.76 -17.80 -17.44
C VAL A 69 -2.60 -17.21 -16.66
N HIS A 70 -2.81 -16.00 -16.15
CA HIS A 70 -2.00 -15.42 -15.08
C HIS A 70 -2.74 -15.60 -13.75
N VAL A 71 -2.15 -16.33 -12.81
CA VAL A 71 -2.67 -16.52 -11.44
C VAL A 71 -2.10 -15.43 -10.54
N LEU A 72 -2.96 -14.49 -10.15
CA LEU A 72 -2.65 -13.25 -9.42
C LEU A 72 -3.41 -13.16 -8.08
N THR A 73 -3.86 -14.30 -7.57
CA THR A 73 -4.57 -14.41 -6.29
C THR A 73 -3.61 -14.22 -5.11
N PRO A 74 -4.09 -14.16 -3.85
CA PRO A 74 -3.20 -14.24 -2.71
C PRO A 74 -2.36 -15.54 -2.71
N PRO A 75 -1.12 -15.55 -2.18
CA PRO A 75 -0.19 -16.69 -2.31
C PRO A 75 -0.68 -18.02 -1.71
N ASP A 76 -1.55 -17.97 -0.70
CA ASP A 76 -2.19 -19.15 -0.11
C ASP A 76 -3.14 -19.89 -1.09
N HIS A 77 -3.56 -19.24 -2.17
CA HIS A 77 -4.44 -19.83 -3.19
C HIS A 77 -3.72 -20.22 -4.48
N HIS A 78 -2.46 -19.81 -4.68
CA HIS A 78 -1.73 -20.01 -5.93
C HIS A 78 -1.72 -21.46 -6.40
N ARG A 79 -1.32 -22.40 -5.52
CA ARG A 79 -1.24 -23.83 -5.86
C ARG A 79 -2.59 -24.37 -6.33
N GLN A 80 -3.64 -24.18 -5.52
CA GLN A 80 -4.96 -24.73 -5.82
C GLN A 80 -5.49 -24.22 -7.17
N VAL A 81 -5.42 -22.90 -7.39
CA VAL A 81 -5.91 -22.26 -8.62
C VAL A 81 -5.07 -22.68 -9.83
N ALA A 82 -3.75 -22.75 -9.69
CA ALA A 82 -2.86 -23.17 -10.76
C ALA A 82 -3.13 -24.63 -11.18
N GLU A 83 -3.29 -25.54 -10.23
CA GLU A 83 -3.61 -26.95 -10.49
C GLU A 83 -4.95 -27.11 -11.22
N GLU A 84 -5.98 -26.36 -10.83
CA GLU A 84 -7.28 -26.36 -11.53
C GLU A 84 -7.12 -25.94 -13.00
N CYS A 85 -6.32 -24.91 -13.27
CA CYS A 85 -6.06 -24.42 -14.63
C CYS A 85 -5.17 -25.38 -15.44
N ILE A 86 -4.18 -26.00 -14.81
CA ILE A 86 -3.32 -27.01 -15.44
C ILE A 86 -4.14 -28.23 -15.85
N ALA A 87 -5.00 -28.73 -14.97
CA ALA A 87 -5.92 -29.84 -15.26
C ALA A 87 -6.93 -29.47 -16.38
N GLY A 88 -7.27 -28.18 -16.49
CA GLY A 88 -8.05 -27.62 -17.58
C GLY A 88 -7.29 -27.48 -18.91
N GLY A 89 -6.01 -27.85 -18.97
CA GLY A 89 -5.18 -27.80 -20.19
C GLY A 89 -4.67 -26.40 -20.56
N LEU A 90 -4.57 -25.47 -19.59
CA LEU A 90 -4.05 -24.12 -19.82
C LEU A 90 -2.58 -23.99 -19.43
N HIS A 91 -1.81 -23.18 -20.17
CA HIS A 91 -0.51 -22.70 -19.69
C HIS A 91 -0.72 -21.75 -18.51
N VAL A 92 0.12 -21.85 -17.47
CA VAL A 92 -0.06 -21.09 -16.23
C VAL A 92 1.19 -20.29 -15.89
N LEU A 93 1.04 -18.98 -15.80
CA LEU A 93 2.02 -18.10 -15.15
C LEU A 93 1.49 -17.75 -13.76
N VAL A 94 2.24 -18.09 -12.73
CA VAL A 94 1.87 -17.82 -11.33
C VAL A 94 2.70 -16.65 -10.82
N GLU A 95 2.05 -15.66 -10.23
CA GLU A 95 2.76 -14.57 -9.57
C GLU A 95 3.60 -15.06 -8.39
N LYS A 96 4.61 -14.28 -8.01
CA LYS A 96 5.50 -14.66 -6.92
C LYS A 96 4.81 -14.48 -5.55
N PRO A 97 5.16 -15.32 -4.54
CA PRO A 97 5.87 -16.58 -4.68
C PRO A 97 4.99 -17.62 -5.40
N VAL A 98 5.56 -18.44 -6.29
CA VAL A 98 4.78 -19.37 -7.12
C VAL A 98 3.98 -20.38 -6.28
N ALA A 99 4.51 -20.76 -5.12
CA ALA A 99 3.81 -21.56 -4.12
C ALA A 99 4.38 -21.25 -2.72
N LEU A 100 3.87 -21.93 -1.69
CA LEU A 100 4.33 -21.76 -0.30
C LEU A 100 5.45 -22.73 0.12
N SER A 101 5.89 -23.60 -0.79
CA SER A 101 7.05 -24.48 -0.64
C SER A 101 7.61 -24.88 -2.00
N SER A 102 8.86 -25.33 -2.04
CA SER A 102 9.47 -25.88 -3.26
C SER A 102 8.90 -27.25 -3.65
N GLU A 103 8.44 -28.03 -2.67
CA GLU A 103 7.72 -29.28 -2.89
C GLU A 103 6.42 -29.03 -3.67
N ASP A 104 5.64 -28.02 -3.29
CA ASP A 104 4.44 -27.61 -4.03
C ASP A 104 4.75 -27.28 -5.50
N VAL A 105 5.82 -26.52 -5.76
CA VAL A 105 6.23 -26.18 -7.13
C VAL A 105 6.63 -27.42 -7.92
N THR A 106 7.28 -28.40 -7.26
CA THR A 106 7.67 -29.68 -7.87
C THR A 106 6.44 -30.47 -8.32
N GLU A 107 5.41 -30.55 -7.47
CA GLU A 107 4.14 -31.22 -7.79
C GLU A 107 3.42 -30.50 -8.94
N MET A 108 3.33 -29.17 -8.89
CA MET A 108 2.74 -28.36 -9.96
C MET A 108 3.48 -28.53 -11.30
N LEU A 109 4.82 -28.64 -11.27
CA LEU A 109 5.63 -28.93 -12.46
C LEU A 109 5.31 -30.31 -13.05
N GLN A 110 5.14 -31.32 -12.20
CA GLN A 110 4.78 -32.67 -12.64
C GLN A 110 3.36 -32.69 -13.25
N SER A 111 2.41 -32.00 -12.63
CA SER A 111 1.06 -31.81 -13.14
C SER A 111 1.06 -31.12 -14.51
N ALA A 112 1.84 -30.03 -14.66
CA ALA A 112 1.97 -29.30 -15.93
C ALA A 112 2.55 -30.18 -17.05
N ARG A 113 3.59 -30.98 -16.75
CA ARG A 113 4.17 -31.94 -17.70
C ARG A 113 3.15 -32.99 -18.14
N SER A 114 2.38 -33.53 -17.20
CA SER A 114 1.38 -34.58 -17.46
C SER A 114 0.22 -34.08 -18.33
N ASN A 115 -0.11 -32.79 -18.22
CA ASN A 115 -1.15 -32.13 -19.02
C ASN A 115 -0.60 -31.44 -20.29
N HIS A 116 0.69 -31.61 -20.61
CA HIS A 116 1.35 -30.98 -21.77
C HIS A 116 1.26 -29.45 -21.81
N VAL A 117 1.22 -28.81 -20.64
CA VAL A 117 1.20 -27.35 -20.49
C VAL A 117 2.48 -26.84 -19.82
N ARG A 118 2.61 -25.52 -19.73
CA ARG A 118 3.80 -24.86 -19.18
C ARG A 118 3.42 -24.19 -17.87
N LEU A 119 4.20 -24.45 -16.83
CA LEU A 119 4.20 -23.68 -15.59
C LEU A 119 5.34 -22.65 -15.63
N LEU A 120 5.00 -21.40 -15.38
CA LEU A 120 5.86 -20.22 -15.50
C LEU A 120 5.76 -19.35 -14.25
N ALA A 121 6.78 -18.52 -14.00
CA ALA A 121 6.90 -17.72 -12.78
C ALA A 121 6.88 -16.20 -13.04
N GLY A 122 6.14 -15.49 -12.18
CA GLY A 122 6.02 -14.03 -12.14
C GLY A 122 7.23 -13.29 -11.57
N HIS A 123 8.45 -13.59 -12.03
CA HIS A 123 9.68 -12.88 -11.60
C HIS A 123 9.92 -11.61 -12.44
N ASN A 124 8.94 -10.70 -12.47
CA ASN A 124 8.88 -9.54 -13.36
C ASN A 124 10.21 -8.76 -13.50
N PHE A 125 10.96 -8.53 -12.43
CA PHE A 125 12.22 -7.77 -12.47
C PHE A 125 13.32 -8.39 -13.36
N LEU A 126 13.27 -9.71 -13.62
CA LEU A 126 14.15 -10.35 -14.60
C LEU A 126 13.84 -9.94 -16.06
N GLY A 127 12.70 -9.28 -16.28
CA GLY A 127 12.30 -8.70 -17.57
C GLY A 127 12.82 -7.29 -17.82
N LEU A 128 13.54 -6.68 -16.86
CA LEU A 128 14.06 -5.31 -17.04
C LEU A 128 15.13 -5.24 -18.15
N PRO A 129 15.08 -4.23 -19.04
CA PRO A 129 16.12 -4.01 -20.04
C PRO A 129 17.53 -3.86 -19.43
N SER A 130 17.66 -3.14 -18.32
CA SER A 130 18.93 -2.99 -17.62
C SER A 130 19.43 -4.31 -17.03
N TYR A 131 18.55 -5.18 -16.54
CA TYR A 131 18.91 -6.51 -16.08
C TYR A 131 19.38 -7.41 -17.22
N VAL A 132 18.70 -7.38 -18.37
CA VAL A 132 19.13 -8.14 -19.57
C VAL A 132 20.55 -7.74 -19.99
N ARG A 133 20.89 -6.44 -19.92
CA ARG A 133 22.26 -5.95 -20.17
C ARG A 133 23.26 -6.45 -19.12
N LEU A 134 22.90 -6.45 -17.84
CA LEU A 134 23.75 -6.99 -16.77
C LEU A 134 24.03 -8.47 -16.99
N LYS A 135 22.99 -9.26 -17.26
CA LYS A 135 23.10 -10.70 -17.53
C LYS A 135 24.02 -10.96 -18.72
N LYS A 136 23.83 -10.22 -19.82
CA LYS A 136 24.67 -10.32 -21.02
C LYS A 136 26.14 -10.03 -20.70
N ALA A 137 26.44 -8.92 -20.01
CA ALA A 137 27.81 -8.56 -19.63
C ALA A 137 28.47 -9.61 -18.73
N ALA A 138 27.71 -10.23 -17.82
CA ALA A 138 28.20 -11.33 -17.00
C ALA A 138 28.50 -12.60 -17.83
N GLN A 139 27.63 -12.94 -18.79
CA GLN A 139 27.77 -14.11 -19.66
C GLN A 139 28.90 -13.96 -20.69
N GLU A 140 29.11 -12.76 -21.23
CA GLU A 140 30.17 -12.47 -22.21
C GLU A 140 31.56 -12.31 -21.54
N GLY A 141 31.61 -12.23 -20.21
CA GLY A 141 32.85 -12.11 -19.45
C GLY A 141 33.36 -10.67 -19.29
N ASP A 142 32.56 -9.66 -19.65
CA ASP A 142 32.92 -8.24 -19.55
C ASP A 142 33.23 -7.81 -18.11
N LEU A 143 32.60 -8.46 -17.12
CA LEU A 143 32.88 -8.20 -15.71
C LEU A 143 34.17 -8.88 -15.22
N GLY A 144 34.76 -9.79 -16.02
CA GLY A 144 35.83 -10.68 -15.59
C GLY A 144 35.31 -11.80 -14.69
N ARG A 145 36.18 -12.31 -13.79
CA ARG A 145 35.78 -13.32 -12.81
C ARG A 145 34.97 -12.69 -11.68
N ILE A 146 33.72 -13.06 -11.56
CA ILE A 146 32.81 -12.58 -10.51
C ILE A 146 33.14 -13.29 -9.19
N SER A 147 33.41 -12.52 -8.14
CA SER A 147 33.73 -13.05 -6.80
C SER A 147 32.58 -12.85 -5.80
N THR A 148 31.91 -11.70 -5.85
CA THR A 148 30.83 -11.38 -4.91
C THR A 148 29.67 -10.66 -5.58
N ALA A 149 28.48 -10.79 -4.96
CA ALA A 149 27.30 -10.02 -5.32
C ALA A 149 26.53 -9.55 -4.07
N GLU A 150 26.01 -8.32 -4.12
CA GLU A 150 25.10 -7.76 -3.12
C GLU A 150 23.75 -7.47 -3.78
N ILE A 151 22.67 -8.02 -3.21
CA ILE A 151 21.32 -7.86 -3.74
C ILE A 151 20.44 -7.26 -2.64
N ASN A 152 19.94 -6.06 -2.91
CA ASN A 152 19.31 -5.20 -1.91
C ASN A 152 17.83 -4.97 -2.22
N TRP A 153 17.01 -5.04 -1.18
CA TRP A 153 15.67 -4.47 -1.12
C TRP A 153 15.59 -3.55 0.11
N ARG A 154 15.85 -2.27 -0.09
CA ARG A 154 15.72 -1.25 0.96
C ARG A 154 14.58 -0.33 0.56
N PHE A 155 13.39 -0.65 1.04
CA PHE A 155 12.17 0.09 0.71
C PHE A 155 11.17 -0.06 1.85
N PRO A 156 10.67 1.05 2.42
CA PRO A 156 9.74 0.99 3.55
C PRO A 156 8.47 0.22 3.21
N LEU A 157 8.03 -0.65 4.12
CA LEU A 157 6.79 -1.42 3.96
C LEU A 157 5.68 -0.81 4.81
N ALA A 158 4.81 -0.01 4.19
CA ALA A 158 3.74 0.72 4.89
C ALA A 158 2.86 -0.16 5.80
N PRO A 159 2.46 -1.40 5.41
CA PRO A 159 1.67 -2.28 6.28
C PRO A 159 2.29 -2.61 7.65
N LEU A 160 3.62 -2.64 7.79
CA LEU A 160 4.26 -2.86 9.09
C LEU A 160 3.98 -1.73 10.07
N ARG A 161 3.79 -0.50 9.57
CA ARG A 161 3.55 0.68 10.41
C ARG A 161 2.08 0.96 10.65
N SER A 162 1.27 0.96 9.59
CA SER A 162 -0.12 1.44 9.65
C SER A 162 -1.17 0.42 9.20
N GLY A 163 -0.76 -0.81 8.88
CA GLY A 163 -1.64 -1.86 8.37
C GLY A 163 -2.01 -1.68 6.89
N PRO A 164 -2.93 -2.51 6.36
CA PRO A 164 -3.74 -3.50 7.08
C PRO A 164 -2.91 -4.68 7.62
N TYR A 165 -3.20 -5.13 8.84
CA TYR A 165 -2.46 -6.21 9.51
C TYR A 165 -3.02 -7.62 9.27
N GLY A 166 -4.24 -7.74 8.72
CA GLY A 166 -4.90 -9.04 8.47
C GLY A 166 -4.51 -9.70 7.14
N ILE A 167 -3.75 -9.01 6.29
CA ILE A 167 -3.30 -9.52 4.99
C ILE A 167 -2.28 -10.65 5.16
N TRP A 168 -2.22 -11.58 4.19
CA TRP A 168 -1.31 -12.74 4.22
C TRP A 168 0.12 -12.37 4.61
N LEU A 169 0.67 -11.31 4.01
CA LEU A 169 2.01 -10.78 4.25
C LEU A 169 2.33 -10.55 5.74
N MET A 170 1.34 -10.13 6.52
CA MET A 170 1.52 -9.71 7.92
C MET A 170 1.32 -10.85 8.93
N ARG A 171 0.77 -12.00 8.47
CA ARG A 171 0.38 -13.12 9.33
C ARG A 171 1.57 -13.82 9.99
N GLU A 172 2.71 -13.91 9.33
CA GLU A 172 3.92 -14.59 9.80
C GLU A 172 5.19 -13.93 9.22
N THR A 173 6.33 -14.00 9.89
CA THR A 173 7.62 -13.48 9.37
C THR A 173 8.05 -14.19 8.10
N ARG A 174 7.79 -15.50 7.98
CA ARG A 174 8.06 -16.23 6.73
C ARG A 174 7.35 -15.60 5.54
N ASN A 175 6.17 -15.02 5.72
CA ASN A 175 5.43 -14.40 4.62
C ASN A 175 6.11 -13.10 4.15
N LEU A 176 6.74 -12.34 5.04
CA LEU A 176 7.59 -11.19 4.66
C LEU A 176 8.76 -11.64 3.79
N LEU A 177 9.42 -12.74 4.17
CA LEU A 177 10.51 -13.32 3.39
C LEU A 177 10.01 -13.83 2.03
N TYR A 178 8.84 -14.48 1.98
CA TYR A 178 8.29 -15.09 0.76
C TYR A 178 7.68 -14.04 -0.18
N GLU A 179 7.29 -12.88 0.33
CA GLU A 179 6.81 -11.78 -0.51
C GLU A 179 7.94 -11.06 -1.24
N LEU A 180 9.08 -10.86 -0.55
CA LEU A 180 10.17 -10.03 -1.05
C LEU A 180 11.31 -10.86 -1.62
N GLY A 181 11.68 -11.94 -0.92
CA GLY A 181 12.78 -12.83 -1.24
C GLY A 181 12.77 -13.40 -2.66
N PRO A 182 11.63 -13.82 -3.25
CA PRO A 182 11.65 -14.39 -4.60
C PRO A 182 12.32 -13.50 -5.65
N HIS A 183 12.15 -12.17 -5.58
CA HIS A 183 12.83 -11.26 -6.50
C HIS A 183 14.36 -11.33 -6.36
N LEU A 184 14.86 -11.35 -5.12
CA LEU A 184 16.28 -11.31 -4.83
C LEU A 184 16.95 -12.64 -5.18
N PHE A 185 16.34 -13.74 -4.76
CA PHE A 185 16.84 -15.09 -5.04
C PHE A 185 16.77 -15.41 -6.54
N ALA A 186 15.78 -14.90 -7.28
CA ALA A 186 15.70 -15.06 -8.73
C ALA A 186 16.89 -14.38 -9.45
N PHE A 187 17.31 -13.19 -9.02
CA PHE A 187 18.52 -12.55 -9.58
C PHE A 187 19.78 -13.38 -9.37
N ALA A 188 20.00 -13.86 -8.14
CA ALA A 188 21.17 -14.68 -7.82
C ALA A 188 21.14 -16.01 -8.59
N HIS A 189 19.95 -16.63 -8.67
CA HIS A 189 19.78 -17.89 -9.38
C HIS A 189 20.07 -17.78 -10.87
N ASP A 190 19.49 -16.77 -11.53
CA ASP A 190 19.63 -16.61 -12.98
C ASP A 190 21.04 -16.14 -13.39
N LEU A 191 21.75 -15.40 -12.53
CA LEU A 191 23.12 -14.96 -12.80
C LEU A 191 24.18 -16.03 -12.47
N PHE A 192 24.00 -16.78 -11.38
CA PHE A 192 25.09 -17.57 -10.78
C PHE A 192 24.73 -19.05 -10.54
N GLY A 193 23.49 -19.46 -10.79
CA GLY A 193 23.00 -20.82 -10.58
C GLY A 193 22.44 -21.06 -9.18
N THR A 194 22.39 -22.31 -8.73
CA THR A 194 21.73 -22.68 -7.46
C THR A 194 22.31 -21.93 -6.26
N VAL A 195 21.43 -21.31 -5.46
CA VAL A 195 21.80 -20.54 -4.27
C VAL A 195 21.77 -21.42 -3.02
N GLN A 196 22.92 -21.57 -2.38
CA GLN A 196 23.09 -22.20 -1.07
C GLN A 196 23.06 -21.15 0.03
N VAL A 197 22.07 -21.18 0.90
CA VAL A 197 21.97 -20.28 2.06
C VAL A 197 22.91 -20.78 3.17
N LEU A 198 23.77 -19.89 3.68
CA LEU A 198 24.77 -20.18 4.70
C LEU A 198 24.36 -19.66 6.08
N HIS A 199 23.78 -18.45 6.12
CA HIS A 199 23.37 -17.81 7.36
C HIS A 199 22.22 -16.82 7.11
N MET A 200 21.39 -16.60 8.12
CA MET A 200 20.39 -15.56 8.10
C MET A 200 20.21 -14.96 9.49
N SER A 201 20.04 -13.64 9.55
CA SER A 201 19.64 -12.91 10.75
C SER A 201 18.54 -11.90 10.46
N THR A 202 17.76 -11.59 11.49
CA THR A 202 16.68 -10.59 11.44
C THR A 202 17.00 -9.43 12.38
N SER A 203 16.55 -8.22 12.05
CA SER A 203 16.76 -7.02 12.87
C SER A 203 15.55 -6.09 12.88
N ASN A 204 15.62 -5.05 13.73
CA ASN A 204 14.62 -3.99 13.87
C ASN A 204 13.20 -4.56 14.10
N PRO A 205 12.95 -5.21 15.26
CA PRO A 205 11.64 -5.76 15.56
C PRO A 205 10.61 -4.65 15.78
N ILE A 206 9.41 -4.83 15.22
CA ILE A 206 8.23 -3.99 15.48
C ILE A 206 7.13 -4.82 16.11
N THR A 207 6.50 -4.28 17.15
CA THR A 207 5.31 -4.88 17.76
C THR A 207 4.08 -4.45 16.99
N LEU A 208 3.44 -5.40 16.31
CA LEU A 208 2.15 -5.19 15.68
C LEU A 208 1.08 -5.02 16.76
N PRO A 209 -0.05 -4.36 16.47
CA PRO A 209 -0.98 -4.06 17.53
C PRO A 209 -1.58 -5.29 18.21
N GLY A 210 -1.69 -6.44 17.52
CA GLY A 210 -2.14 -7.72 18.11
C GLY A 210 -1.12 -8.40 19.04
N GLY A 211 -0.05 -7.72 19.43
CA GLY A 211 1.02 -8.24 20.29
C GLY A 211 2.09 -9.07 19.58
N ALA A 212 1.86 -9.47 18.33
CA ALA A 212 2.85 -10.18 17.53
C ALA A 212 4.03 -9.27 17.12
N THR A 213 5.24 -9.81 17.07
CA THR A 213 6.44 -9.08 16.63
C THR A 213 6.81 -9.47 15.21
N ARG A 214 7.24 -8.49 14.39
CA ARG A 214 7.80 -8.74 13.05
C ARG A 214 9.16 -8.07 12.91
N PRO A 215 10.13 -8.69 12.23
CA PRO A 215 11.35 -7.99 11.88
C PRO A 215 11.11 -7.05 10.70
N GLN A 216 11.86 -5.95 10.67
CA GLN A 216 11.91 -5.03 9.53
C GLN A 216 13.23 -5.15 8.76
N GLY A 217 14.16 -6.00 9.20
CA GLY A 217 15.41 -6.29 8.53
C GLY A 217 15.66 -7.79 8.37
N PHE A 218 16.17 -8.19 7.20
CA PHE A 218 16.71 -9.53 6.96
C PHE A 218 18.08 -9.40 6.32
N ARG A 219 19.07 -10.14 6.83
CA ARG A 219 20.38 -10.28 6.21
C ARG A 219 20.66 -11.75 5.98
N ILE A 220 20.89 -12.13 4.73
CA ILE A 220 21.12 -13.52 4.33
C ILE A 220 22.48 -13.60 3.63
N LEU A 221 23.34 -14.48 4.13
CA LEU A 221 24.61 -14.83 3.50
C LEU A 221 24.42 -16.14 2.74
N ALA A 222 24.86 -16.18 1.50
CA ALA A 222 24.69 -17.31 0.62
C ALA A 222 25.89 -17.46 -0.33
N ARG A 223 25.93 -18.59 -1.03
CA ARG A 223 26.85 -18.86 -2.13
C ARG A 223 26.08 -19.38 -3.33
N ALA A 224 26.43 -18.92 -4.52
CA ALA A 224 25.87 -19.42 -5.78
C ALA A 224 27.02 -19.73 -6.74
N GLY A 225 27.27 -21.03 -6.99
CA GLY A 225 28.49 -21.48 -7.63
C GLY A 225 29.73 -21.03 -6.84
N ASN A 226 30.61 -20.24 -7.47
CA ASN A 226 31.81 -19.69 -6.86
C ASN A 226 31.65 -18.22 -6.39
N VAL A 227 30.42 -17.71 -6.37
CA VAL A 227 30.12 -16.32 -6.02
C VAL A 227 29.54 -16.26 -4.60
N ASP A 228 30.15 -15.45 -3.74
CA ASP A 228 29.58 -15.16 -2.42
C ASP A 228 28.50 -14.08 -2.57
N VAL A 229 27.28 -14.38 -2.12
CA VAL A 229 26.09 -13.53 -2.30
C VAL A 229 25.58 -13.04 -0.95
N THR A 230 25.35 -11.73 -0.83
CA THR A 230 24.67 -11.14 0.32
C THR A 230 23.32 -10.57 -0.09
N PHE A 231 22.25 -10.98 0.58
CA PHE A 231 20.94 -10.38 0.45
C PHE A 231 20.64 -9.47 1.63
N ASN A 232 20.23 -8.23 1.37
CA ASN A 232 19.80 -7.30 2.42
C ASN A 232 18.37 -6.82 2.16
N ILE A 233 17.48 -7.06 3.10
CA ILE A 233 16.10 -6.57 3.09
C ILE A 233 15.96 -5.59 4.26
N ALA A 234 15.55 -4.35 3.98
CA ALA A 234 15.26 -3.32 4.98
C ALA A 234 13.92 -2.64 4.67
N LEU A 235 13.01 -2.70 5.64
CA LEU A 235 11.62 -2.24 5.56
C LEU A 235 11.33 -1.04 6.47
N VAL A 236 12.36 -0.56 7.17
CA VAL A 236 12.37 0.70 7.95
C VAL A 236 12.26 1.91 7.02
N GLU A 237 12.06 3.10 7.60
CA GLU A 237 12.21 4.35 6.85
C GLU A 237 13.63 4.51 6.32
N THR A 238 13.76 4.42 4.99
CA THR A 238 15.05 4.48 4.28
C THR A 238 14.85 5.07 2.88
N LEU A 239 15.96 5.43 2.24
CA LEU A 239 15.95 5.81 0.82
C LEU A 239 15.79 4.54 -0.03
N ASP A 240 15.00 4.62 -1.10
CA ASP A 240 14.78 3.49 -2.02
C ASP A 240 16.10 3.05 -2.68
N ASP A 241 16.62 1.92 -2.20
CA ASP A 241 17.78 1.20 -2.74
C ASP A 241 17.38 -0.26 -3.00
N ARG A 242 16.84 -0.45 -4.20
CA ARG A 242 16.51 -1.73 -4.80
C ARG A 242 17.52 -2.00 -5.91
N SER A 243 18.57 -2.75 -5.57
CA SER A 243 19.74 -2.90 -6.44
C SER A 243 20.36 -4.30 -6.45
N VAL A 244 21.13 -4.57 -7.51
CA VAL A 244 22.05 -5.71 -7.65
C VAL A 244 23.44 -5.13 -7.96
N THR A 245 24.42 -5.38 -7.10
CA THR A 245 25.82 -5.02 -7.32
C THR A 245 26.62 -6.30 -7.54
N VAL A 246 27.36 -6.38 -8.64
CA VAL A 246 28.20 -7.53 -9.01
C VAL A 246 29.65 -7.07 -9.08
N HIS A 247 30.53 -7.74 -8.34
CA HIS A 247 31.97 -7.46 -8.33
C HIS A 247 32.71 -8.51 -9.15
N GLY A 248 33.27 -8.08 -10.27
CA GLY A 248 34.16 -8.91 -11.08
C GLY A 248 35.58 -8.36 -11.14
N SER A 249 36.52 -9.20 -11.56
CA SER A 249 37.95 -8.85 -11.64
C SER A 249 38.26 -7.70 -12.61
N SER A 250 37.39 -7.44 -13.59
CA SER A 250 37.59 -6.40 -14.61
C SER A 250 36.68 -5.20 -14.39
N SER A 251 35.50 -5.39 -13.80
CA SER A 251 34.52 -4.34 -13.59
C SER A 251 33.55 -4.64 -12.45
N ILE A 252 32.99 -3.58 -11.88
CA ILE A 252 31.86 -3.60 -10.97
C ILE A 252 30.63 -3.11 -11.73
N ALA A 253 29.54 -3.87 -11.67
CA ALA A 253 28.27 -3.49 -12.26
C ALA A 253 27.22 -3.30 -11.17
N ARG A 254 26.53 -2.15 -11.18
CA ARG A 254 25.43 -1.84 -10.28
C ARG A 254 24.15 -1.58 -11.07
N LEU A 255 23.21 -2.50 -10.92
CA LEU A 255 21.84 -2.38 -11.41
C LEU A 255 20.97 -1.77 -10.30
N ASP A 256 20.30 -0.66 -10.59
CA ASP A 256 19.16 -0.16 -9.81
C ASP A 256 17.88 -0.58 -10.54
N TYR A 257 17.22 -1.61 -10.01
CA TYR A 257 16.03 -2.19 -10.63
C TYR A 257 14.73 -1.44 -10.28
N ALA A 258 14.79 -0.46 -9.37
CA ALA A 258 13.70 0.50 -9.18
C ALA A 258 13.67 1.56 -10.30
N ARG A 259 14.85 1.91 -10.83
CA ARG A 259 15.03 2.99 -11.82
C ARG A 259 15.38 2.50 -13.23
N ASP A 260 15.58 1.18 -13.42
CA ASP A 260 16.04 0.56 -14.66
C ASP A 260 17.36 1.16 -15.16
N THR A 261 18.32 1.38 -14.27
CA THR A 261 19.65 1.90 -14.64
C THR A 261 20.74 0.88 -14.34
N LEU A 262 21.67 0.71 -15.28
CA LEU A 262 22.87 -0.11 -15.10
C LEU A 262 24.11 0.78 -15.22
N VAL A 263 24.89 0.87 -14.15
CA VAL A 263 26.17 1.58 -14.13
C VAL A 263 27.29 0.57 -13.98
N THR A 264 28.27 0.62 -14.89
CA THR A 264 29.44 -0.25 -14.84
C THR A 264 30.69 0.61 -14.71
N VAL A 265 31.57 0.23 -13.78
CA VAL A 265 32.85 0.88 -13.54
C VAL A 265 33.93 -0.18 -13.72
N GLY A 266 34.84 0.04 -14.66
CA GLY A 266 35.87 -0.92 -15.03
C GLY A 266 37.27 -0.35 -14.92
N ALA A 267 38.26 -1.24 -14.79
CA ALA A 267 39.66 -0.86 -14.87
C ALA A 267 39.97 -0.30 -16.27
N ASN A 268 40.85 0.69 -16.34
CA ASN A 268 41.33 1.25 -17.60
C ASN A 268 42.87 1.30 -17.61
N THR A 269 43.48 1.49 -18.79
CA THR A 269 44.94 1.45 -18.98
C THR A 269 45.60 2.84 -18.92
N SER A 270 44.96 3.83 -18.29
CA SER A 270 45.52 5.19 -18.20
C SER A 270 46.67 5.26 -17.21
N ASP A 271 47.55 6.25 -17.43
CA ASP A 271 48.62 6.59 -16.49
C ASP A 271 48.08 6.83 -15.07
N LEU A 272 48.82 6.40 -14.06
CA LEU A 272 48.47 6.47 -12.63
C LEU A 272 48.04 7.88 -12.18
N VAL A 273 48.60 8.93 -12.77
CA VAL A 273 48.26 10.33 -12.43
C VAL A 273 46.93 10.77 -13.03
N LEU A 274 46.59 10.28 -14.24
CA LEU A 274 45.36 10.65 -14.95
C LEU A 274 44.19 9.70 -14.67
N ASN A 275 44.48 8.52 -14.14
CA ASN A 275 43.50 7.46 -13.93
C ASN A 275 42.31 7.90 -13.05
N PRO A 276 42.50 8.55 -11.88
CA PRO A 276 41.37 8.96 -11.03
C PRO A 276 40.42 9.94 -11.72
N PHE A 277 40.95 10.87 -12.52
CA PHE A 277 40.14 11.85 -13.25
C PHE A 277 39.32 11.17 -14.36
N ARG A 278 39.95 10.25 -15.11
CA ARG A 278 39.26 9.48 -16.15
C ARG A 278 38.19 8.57 -15.57
N ASP A 279 38.43 7.95 -14.42
CA ASP A 279 37.44 7.14 -13.73
C ASP A 279 36.23 7.96 -13.31
N ALA A 280 36.44 9.15 -12.73
CA ALA A 280 35.36 10.06 -12.36
C ALA A 280 34.54 10.53 -13.57
N LEU A 281 35.19 10.83 -14.70
CA LEU A 281 34.51 11.17 -15.95
C LEU A 281 33.73 9.99 -16.53
N SER A 282 34.29 8.79 -16.51
CA SER A 282 33.63 7.57 -16.99
C SER A 282 32.37 7.26 -16.19
N GLN A 283 32.45 7.34 -14.86
CA GLN A 283 31.30 7.19 -13.96
C GLN A 283 30.24 8.26 -14.24
N SER A 284 30.64 9.53 -14.33
CA SER A 284 29.74 10.65 -14.63
C SER A 284 29.05 10.47 -15.98
N TRP A 285 29.79 10.02 -16.99
CA TRP A 285 29.24 9.72 -18.31
C TRP A 285 28.26 8.56 -18.28
N SER A 286 28.55 7.48 -17.54
CA SER A 286 27.62 6.36 -17.36
C SER A 286 26.31 6.82 -16.73
N HIS A 287 26.38 7.65 -15.69
CA HIS A 287 25.18 8.22 -15.07
C HIS A 287 24.41 9.13 -16.02
N LEU A 288 25.10 10.01 -16.76
CA LEU A 288 24.47 10.91 -17.72
C LEU A 288 23.81 10.14 -18.88
N ARG A 289 24.46 9.10 -19.38
CA ARG A 289 23.92 8.21 -20.43
C ARG A 289 22.64 7.54 -19.96
N GLU A 290 22.68 6.89 -18.80
CA GLU A 290 21.51 6.17 -18.28
C GLU A 290 20.36 7.14 -17.93
N GLY A 291 20.69 8.31 -17.37
CA GLY A 291 19.72 9.40 -17.16
C GLY A 291 19.08 9.90 -18.44
N SER A 292 19.89 10.10 -19.50
CA SER A 292 19.41 10.57 -20.81
C SER A 292 18.55 9.52 -21.50
N VAL A 293 18.94 8.24 -21.44
CA VAL A 293 18.14 7.12 -21.97
C VAL A 293 16.79 7.04 -21.26
N ASN A 294 16.77 7.15 -19.94
CA ASN A 294 15.53 7.11 -19.18
C ASN A 294 14.65 8.34 -19.42
N ALA A 295 15.23 9.54 -19.54
CA ALA A 295 14.50 10.75 -19.90
C ALA A 295 13.91 10.65 -21.32
N ALA A 296 14.69 10.19 -22.30
CA ALA A 296 14.23 9.97 -23.67
C ALA A 296 13.08 8.95 -23.73
N ARG A 297 13.18 7.84 -23.00
CA ARG A 297 12.08 6.85 -22.88
C ARG A 297 10.80 7.47 -22.33
N GLN A 298 10.91 8.32 -21.30
CA GLN A 298 9.76 9.04 -20.73
C GLN A 298 9.17 10.09 -21.68
N LEU A 299 9.98 10.73 -22.52
CA LEU A 299 9.54 11.75 -23.48
C LEU A 299 8.93 11.17 -24.76
N VAL A 300 9.50 10.08 -25.28
CA VAL A 300 9.04 9.43 -26.54
C VAL A 300 7.69 8.73 -26.37
N SER A 301 7.28 8.43 -25.13
CA SER A 301 5.94 7.93 -24.87
C SER A 301 5.45 8.38 -23.49
N LEU A 302 4.56 9.38 -23.48
CA LEU A 302 3.76 9.73 -22.30
C LEU A 302 2.93 8.56 -21.75
N ASN A 303 2.82 7.46 -22.52
CA ASN A 303 2.11 6.21 -22.19
C ASN A 303 3.04 5.03 -21.86
N GLN A 304 4.37 5.18 -21.88
CA GLN A 304 5.25 4.12 -21.37
C GLN A 304 5.17 4.08 -19.84
N LYS A 305 4.99 2.88 -19.31
CA LYS A 305 4.89 2.64 -17.88
C LYS A 305 6.25 2.83 -17.21
N SER A 306 6.23 3.13 -15.91
CA SER A 306 7.41 3.19 -15.03
C SER A 306 8.35 1.98 -15.21
N PRO A 307 9.63 2.04 -14.75
CA PRO A 307 10.52 0.88 -14.71
C PRO A 307 9.84 -0.41 -14.22
N TYR A 308 8.98 -0.28 -13.21
CA TYR A 308 8.15 -1.38 -12.73
C TYR A 308 7.25 -1.98 -13.83
N GLY A 309 6.51 -1.18 -14.60
CA GLY A 309 5.71 -1.69 -15.72
C GLY A 309 6.54 -2.23 -16.89
N LEU A 310 7.74 -1.70 -17.14
CA LEU A 310 8.67 -2.27 -18.14
C LEU A 310 9.07 -3.69 -17.79
N SER A 311 9.28 -3.99 -16.50
CA SER A 311 9.62 -5.33 -16.03
C SER A 311 8.55 -6.37 -16.42
N PHE A 312 7.25 -6.06 -16.23
CA PHE A 312 6.14 -6.93 -16.65
C PHE A 312 6.08 -7.11 -18.17
N ARG A 313 6.34 -6.04 -18.94
CA ARG A 313 6.37 -6.12 -20.41
C ARG A 313 7.49 -7.05 -20.88
N GLY A 314 8.69 -6.92 -20.33
CA GLY A 314 9.82 -7.78 -20.68
C GLY A 314 9.59 -9.24 -20.29
N MET A 315 8.96 -9.48 -19.14
CA MET A 315 8.52 -10.83 -18.74
C MET A 315 7.48 -11.40 -19.70
N CYS A 316 6.42 -10.65 -20.01
CA CYS A 316 5.37 -11.09 -20.93
C CYS A 316 5.93 -11.36 -22.34
N ASP A 317 6.79 -10.48 -22.86
CA ASP A 317 7.40 -10.68 -24.18
C ASP A 317 8.26 -11.95 -24.21
N ALA A 318 9.09 -12.20 -23.19
CA ALA A 318 9.90 -13.42 -23.09
C ALA A 318 9.03 -14.69 -23.00
N VAL A 319 8.01 -14.67 -22.14
CA VAL A 319 7.08 -15.79 -21.96
C VAL A 319 6.32 -16.09 -23.25
N TYR A 320 5.63 -15.10 -23.81
CA TYR A 320 4.70 -15.34 -24.91
C TYR A 320 5.39 -15.45 -26.26
N SER A 321 6.58 -14.87 -26.45
CA SER A 321 7.37 -15.15 -27.65
C SER A 321 7.84 -16.61 -27.70
N SER A 322 8.18 -17.22 -26.56
CA SER A 322 8.55 -18.64 -26.50
C SER A 322 7.36 -19.58 -26.76
N LEU A 323 6.16 -19.21 -26.28
CA LEU A 323 4.92 -19.92 -26.55
C LEU A 323 4.52 -19.81 -28.03
N ALA A 324 4.53 -18.60 -28.58
CA ALA A 324 4.14 -18.36 -29.97
C ALA A 324 5.05 -19.03 -31.00
N ARG A 325 6.31 -19.28 -30.64
CA ARG A 325 7.31 -19.98 -31.48
C ARG A 325 7.46 -21.47 -31.16
N ASP A 326 6.74 -21.95 -30.14
CA ASP A 326 6.88 -23.28 -29.56
C ASP A 326 8.33 -23.69 -29.25
N THR A 327 9.11 -22.74 -28.71
CA THR A 327 10.47 -23.01 -28.22
C THR A 327 10.46 -23.30 -26.72
N ALA A 328 11.58 -23.79 -26.19
CA ALA A 328 11.76 -23.93 -24.74
C ALA A 328 11.40 -22.61 -24.00
N PRO A 329 10.82 -22.70 -22.80
CA PRO A 329 10.57 -21.52 -21.97
C PRO A 329 11.88 -20.76 -21.72
N ASP A 330 11.79 -19.43 -21.64
CA ASP A 330 12.92 -18.63 -21.16
C ASP A 330 13.26 -19.03 -19.72
N ASP A 331 14.51 -19.43 -19.47
CA ASP A 331 14.93 -20.00 -18.19
C ASP A 331 14.60 -19.08 -17.01
N ARG A 332 14.66 -17.75 -17.20
CA ARG A 332 14.32 -16.74 -16.18
C ARG A 332 12.94 -16.93 -15.58
N PHE A 333 11.98 -17.35 -16.40
CA PHE A 333 10.56 -17.43 -16.03
C PHE A 333 10.05 -18.88 -16.03
N SER A 334 10.94 -19.85 -16.19
CA SER A 334 10.58 -21.27 -16.21
C SER A 334 10.14 -21.75 -14.83
N GLY A 335 9.25 -22.76 -14.77
CA GLY A 335 8.92 -23.40 -13.49
C GLY A 335 10.13 -24.06 -12.80
N LYS A 336 11.18 -24.45 -13.55
CA LYS A 336 12.44 -24.95 -12.97
C LYS A 336 13.18 -23.86 -12.18
N SER A 337 13.25 -22.65 -12.73
CA SER A 337 13.80 -21.49 -12.02
C SER A 337 12.96 -21.18 -10.78
N ALA A 338 11.63 -21.25 -10.88
CA ALA A 338 10.73 -21.07 -9.75
C ALA A 338 10.99 -22.07 -8.61
N GLU A 339 11.15 -23.35 -8.96
CA GLU A 339 11.46 -24.44 -8.01
C GLU A 339 12.80 -24.17 -7.31
N ALA A 340 13.83 -23.78 -8.07
CA ALA A 340 15.15 -23.47 -7.51
C ALA A 340 15.11 -22.26 -6.56
N VAL A 341 14.41 -21.18 -6.94
CA VAL A 341 14.20 -20.00 -6.10
C VAL A 341 13.47 -20.36 -4.81
N MET A 342 12.37 -21.13 -4.91
CA MET A 342 11.62 -21.57 -3.74
C MET A 342 12.45 -22.48 -2.83
N ARG A 343 13.27 -23.38 -3.38
CA ARG A 343 14.14 -24.26 -2.60
C ARG A 343 15.15 -23.45 -1.76
N SER A 344 15.72 -22.41 -2.34
CA SER A 344 16.62 -21.51 -1.63
C SER A 344 15.89 -20.66 -0.59
N LEU A 345 14.64 -20.25 -0.85
CA LEU A 345 13.80 -19.58 0.14
C LEU A 345 13.42 -20.48 1.31
N ASP A 346 13.05 -21.74 1.06
CA ASP A 346 12.77 -22.71 2.11
C ASP A 346 14.01 -22.93 3.00
N ALA A 347 15.21 -22.94 2.39
CA ALA A 347 16.47 -23.00 3.14
C ALA A 347 16.69 -21.76 4.03
N ALA A 348 16.39 -20.56 3.54
CA ALA A 348 16.44 -19.35 4.36
C ALA A 348 15.36 -19.37 5.46
N ALA A 349 14.14 -19.81 5.14
CA ALA A 349 13.02 -19.86 6.06
C ALA A 349 13.28 -20.78 7.26
N ARG A 350 13.97 -21.90 7.04
CA ARG A 350 14.40 -22.82 8.11
C ARG A 350 15.36 -22.19 9.12
N LEU A 351 16.03 -21.11 8.76
CA LEU A 351 16.94 -20.37 9.63
C LEU A 351 16.23 -19.22 10.38
N LEU A 352 14.92 -19.01 10.17
CA LEU A 352 14.19 -17.96 10.88
C LEU A 352 14.15 -18.27 12.38
N PRO A 353 14.26 -17.25 13.25
CA PRO A 353 14.06 -17.46 14.67
C PRO A 353 12.61 -17.92 14.91
N SER A 354 12.41 -18.78 15.91
CA SER A 354 11.08 -19.23 16.31
C SER A 354 10.24 -18.04 16.77
N GLU A 355 9.07 -17.86 16.17
CA GLU A 355 8.13 -16.83 16.62
C GLU A 355 7.33 -17.30 17.84
N PRO A 356 7.28 -16.51 18.93
CA PRO A 356 6.31 -16.75 19.97
C PRO A 356 4.91 -16.54 19.40
N LYS A 357 4.04 -17.54 19.53
CA LYS A 357 2.63 -17.38 19.16
C LYS A 357 1.99 -16.36 20.09
N PRO A 358 1.26 -15.35 19.57
CA PRO A 358 0.58 -14.38 20.42
C PRO A 358 -0.43 -15.10 21.33
N SER A 359 -0.50 -14.69 22.59
CA SER A 359 -1.48 -15.22 23.54
C SER A 359 -2.89 -14.79 23.11
N ARG A 360 -3.77 -15.75 22.85
CA ARG A 360 -5.19 -15.50 22.58
C ARG A 360 -6.01 -15.84 23.82
N PRO A 361 -6.50 -14.85 24.58
CA PRO A 361 -7.32 -15.13 25.75
C PRO A 361 -8.61 -15.85 25.36
N ARG A 362 -9.07 -16.79 26.20
CA ARG A 362 -10.31 -17.55 25.97
C ARG A 362 -11.53 -16.69 26.34
N GLY A 363 -12.61 -16.87 25.60
CA GLY A 363 -13.91 -16.24 25.84
C GLY A 363 -14.64 -15.94 24.53
N THR A 364 -15.97 -15.94 24.57
CA THR A 364 -16.79 -15.49 23.44
C THR A 364 -17.31 -14.09 23.79
N PRO A 365 -16.85 -13.04 23.09
CA PRO A 365 -17.36 -11.70 23.31
C PRO A 365 -18.88 -11.64 23.10
N LYS A 366 -19.57 -10.82 23.89
CA LYS A 366 -20.97 -10.40 23.72
C LYS A 366 -20.99 -8.90 23.47
N PRO A 367 -20.75 -8.45 22.23
CA PRO A 367 -20.55 -7.03 21.96
C PRO A 367 -21.80 -6.20 22.22
N SER A 368 -21.61 -5.01 22.78
CA SER A 368 -22.63 -3.96 22.87
C SER A 368 -22.31 -2.76 21.97
N VAL A 369 -21.11 -2.72 21.39
CA VAL A 369 -20.63 -1.64 20.52
C VAL A 369 -20.10 -2.20 19.22
N LEU A 370 -20.41 -1.54 18.10
CA LEU A 370 -19.87 -1.83 16.78
C LEU A 370 -18.91 -0.73 16.33
N VAL A 371 -17.72 -1.09 15.88
CA VAL A 371 -16.74 -0.17 15.28
C VAL A 371 -16.51 -0.55 13.83
N ILE A 372 -17.04 0.27 12.92
CA ILE A 372 -16.80 0.17 11.47
C ILE A 372 -15.51 0.92 11.15
N GLY A 373 -14.56 0.23 10.51
CA GLY A 373 -13.20 0.77 10.34
C GLY A 373 -12.30 0.57 11.57
N GLY A 374 -12.67 -0.34 12.49
CA GLY A 374 -11.93 -0.60 13.73
C GLY A 374 -10.51 -1.13 13.52
N THR A 375 -10.17 -1.68 12.35
CA THR A 375 -8.79 -2.11 12.04
C THR A 375 -7.87 -0.96 11.61
N GLY A 376 -8.42 0.23 11.35
CA GLY A 376 -7.68 1.42 10.92
C GLY A 376 -6.88 2.08 12.06
N PHE A 377 -6.24 3.21 11.78
CA PHE A 377 -5.43 3.94 12.76
C PHE A 377 -6.25 4.35 13.99
N ILE A 378 -7.22 5.28 13.82
CA ILE A 378 -8.09 5.77 14.90
C ILE A 378 -8.97 4.64 15.47
N GLY A 379 -9.59 3.85 14.59
CA GLY A 379 -10.54 2.79 15.00
C GLY A 379 -9.92 1.75 15.93
N ARG A 380 -8.61 1.49 15.78
CA ARG A 380 -7.90 0.56 16.65
C ARG A 380 -7.66 1.11 18.04
N ALA A 381 -7.27 2.38 18.15
CA ALA A 381 -7.12 3.05 19.44
C ALA A 381 -8.47 3.10 20.17
N LEU A 382 -9.55 3.45 19.46
CA LEU A 382 -10.91 3.43 19.97
C LEU A 382 -11.32 2.04 20.48
N THR A 383 -11.14 1.00 19.65
CA THR A 383 -11.51 -0.38 20.01
C THR A 383 -10.78 -0.85 21.26
N ARG A 384 -9.47 -0.56 21.36
CA ARG A 384 -8.66 -0.93 22.53
C ARG A 384 -9.12 -0.20 23.78
N LYS A 385 -9.37 1.10 23.68
CA LYS A 385 -9.80 1.91 24.81
C LYS A 385 -11.18 1.50 25.33
N LEU A 386 -12.12 1.19 24.43
CA LEU A 386 -13.41 0.60 24.80
C LEU A 386 -13.23 -0.75 25.53
N ALA A 387 -12.38 -1.63 25.02
CA ALA A 387 -12.10 -2.93 25.64
C ALA A 387 -11.39 -2.82 27.00
N GLU A 388 -10.51 -1.82 27.17
CA GLU A 388 -9.86 -1.49 28.44
C GLU A 388 -10.90 -1.03 29.49
N GLN A 389 -11.92 -0.27 29.07
CA GLN A 389 -13.06 0.12 29.91
C GLN A 389 -14.07 -1.01 30.19
N GLY A 390 -13.80 -2.24 29.70
CA GLY A 390 -14.66 -3.40 29.90
C GLY A 390 -15.79 -3.54 28.88
N THR A 391 -15.86 -2.65 27.88
CA THR A 391 -16.82 -2.76 26.78
C THR A 391 -16.42 -3.90 25.84
N GLN A 392 -17.37 -4.74 25.46
CA GLN A 392 -17.14 -5.78 24.47
C GLN A 392 -17.49 -5.24 23.09
N VAL A 393 -16.57 -5.37 22.13
CA VAL A 393 -16.61 -4.63 20.87
C VAL A 393 -16.70 -5.59 19.69
N ARG A 394 -17.61 -5.32 18.77
CA ARG A 394 -17.65 -5.91 17.44
C ARG A 394 -16.92 -4.98 16.49
N VAL A 395 -15.97 -5.49 15.72
CA VAL A 395 -15.27 -4.73 14.68
C VAL A 395 -15.69 -5.26 13.33
N LEU A 396 -16.31 -4.40 12.52
CA LEU A 396 -16.64 -4.76 11.15
C LEU A 396 -15.39 -4.63 10.28
N SER A 397 -14.97 -5.73 9.67
CA SER A 397 -13.80 -5.79 8.81
C SER A 397 -14.03 -6.72 7.62
N ARG A 398 -13.30 -6.51 6.51
CA ARG A 398 -13.41 -7.38 5.32
C ARG A 398 -12.83 -8.79 5.53
N GLY A 399 -12.03 -9.00 6.57
CA GLY A 399 -11.36 -10.28 6.85
C GLY A 399 -11.82 -10.93 8.16
N ILE A 400 -11.41 -12.17 8.36
CA ILE A 400 -11.65 -12.95 9.59
C ILE A 400 -10.51 -12.83 10.62
N SER A 401 -9.43 -12.12 10.28
CA SER A 401 -8.29 -11.86 11.15
C SER A 401 -8.02 -10.36 11.26
N GLY A 402 -7.41 -9.94 12.37
CA GLY A 402 -7.24 -8.53 12.68
C GLY A 402 -6.29 -8.27 13.84
N PRO A 403 -6.04 -6.99 14.17
CA PRO A 403 -4.99 -6.58 15.07
C PRO A 403 -5.39 -6.65 16.56
N PHE A 404 -6.16 -7.68 16.96
CA PHE A 404 -6.80 -7.79 18.28
C PHE A 404 -6.67 -9.18 18.92
N ASP A 405 -5.75 -10.02 18.45
CA ASP A 405 -5.54 -11.37 18.98
C ASP A 405 -5.32 -11.39 20.51
N ASP A 406 -4.60 -10.40 21.03
CA ASP A 406 -4.27 -10.19 22.44
C ASP A 406 -5.48 -9.86 23.33
N ILE A 407 -6.58 -9.38 22.74
CA ILE A 407 -7.83 -9.01 23.43
C ILE A 407 -9.06 -9.70 22.82
N SER A 408 -8.85 -10.87 22.21
CA SER A 408 -9.88 -11.64 21.49
C SER A 408 -11.06 -12.10 22.37
N ASN A 409 -10.91 -12.13 23.69
CA ASN A 409 -12.01 -12.37 24.63
C ASN A 409 -12.94 -11.16 24.83
N LYS A 410 -12.55 -9.98 24.34
CA LYS A 410 -13.34 -8.74 24.40
C LYS A 410 -13.73 -8.20 23.02
N VAL A 411 -13.04 -8.63 21.97
CA VAL A 411 -13.23 -8.13 20.61
C VAL A 411 -13.63 -9.25 19.65
N GLU A 412 -14.78 -9.09 19.00
CA GLU A 412 -15.24 -9.95 17.91
C GLU A 412 -14.94 -9.27 16.56
N LEU A 413 -14.39 -10.02 15.59
CA LEU A 413 -14.31 -9.57 14.20
C LEU A 413 -15.53 -10.08 13.43
N TYR A 414 -16.25 -9.18 12.77
CA TYR A 414 -17.44 -9.50 11.98
C TYR A 414 -17.21 -9.15 10.52
N SER A 415 -17.41 -10.11 9.62
CA SER A 415 -17.22 -9.91 8.18
C SER A 415 -18.55 -9.60 7.49
N ALA A 416 -18.63 -8.42 6.88
CA ALA A 416 -19.77 -8.00 6.09
C ALA A 416 -19.35 -6.97 5.04
N SER A 417 -20.05 -6.94 3.91
CA SER A 417 -19.93 -5.85 2.94
C SER A 417 -20.67 -4.63 3.47
N LEU A 418 -20.06 -3.45 3.34
CA LEU A 418 -20.74 -2.19 3.67
C LEU A 418 -21.83 -1.80 2.65
N LYS A 419 -21.88 -2.49 1.51
CA LYS A 419 -22.95 -2.34 0.52
C LYS A 419 -24.16 -3.24 0.80
N ASP A 420 -24.01 -4.22 1.69
CA ASP A 420 -25.07 -5.17 2.05
C ASP A 420 -25.82 -4.67 3.30
N GLU A 421 -26.96 -4.02 3.09
CA GLU A 421 -27.78 -3.45 4.17
C GLU A 421 -28.31 -4.53 5.13
N ALA A 422 -28.61 -5.74 4.64
CA ALA A 422 -29.12 -6.82 5.48
C ALA A 422 -28.01 -7.39 6.37
N ALA A 423 -26.80 -7.55 5.84
CA ALA A 423 -25.64 -7.94 6.63
C ALA A 423 -25.24 -6.85 7.65
N LEU A 424 -25.37 -5.57 7.30
CA LEU A 424 -25.15 -4.45 8.23
C LEU A 424 -26.17 -4.46 9.37
N GLN A 425 -27.45 -4.66 9.07
CA GLN A 425 -28.50 -4.77 10.10
C GLN A 425 -28.19 -5.92 11.05
N LYS A 426 -27.83 -7.09 10.52
CA LYS A 426 -27.44 -8.26 11.34
C LYS A 426 -26.21 -7.97 12.20
N ALA A 427 -25.23 -7.23 11.68
CA ALA A 427 -24.05 -6.83 12.44
C ALA A 427 -24.39 -5.90 13.62
N MET A 428 -25.52 -5.20 13.57
CA MET A 428 -26.00 -4.27 14.60
C MET A 428 -26.98 -4.90 15.61
N GLU A 429 -27.35 -6.18 15.45
CA GLU A 429 -28.19 -6.88 16.43
C GLU A 429 -27.51 -6.91 17.81
N GLY A 430 -28.22 -6.39 18.83
CA GLY A 430 -27.73 -6.29 20.21
C GLY A 430 -26.71 -5.16 20.46
N ILE A 431 -26.48 -4.30 19.47
CA ILE A 431 -25.53 -3.18 19.56
C ILE A 431 -26.28 -1.90 19.94
N THR A 432 -25.79 -1.20 20.97
CA THR A 432 -26.34 0.09 21.40
C THR A 432 -25.62 1.26 20.76
N HIS A 433 -24.32 1.15 20.47
CA HIS A 433 -23.52 2.23 19.88
C HIS A 433 -22.78 1.76 18.63
N VAL A 434 -22.84 2.56 17.57
CA VAL A 434 -22.11 2.35 16.32
C VAL A 434 -21.12 3.50 16.11
N TYR A 435 -19.85 3.17 15.94
CA TYR A 435 -18.80 4.10 15.54
C TYR A 435 -18.43 3.86 14.07
N HIS A 436 -18.69 4.84 13.21
CA HIS A 436 -18.38 4.78 11.79
C HIS A 436 -17.13 5.61 11.48
N LEU A 437 -16.00 4.90 11.33
CA LEU A 437 -14.69 5.46 10.95
C LEU A 437 -14.23 4.98 9.57
N ALA A 438 -15.09 4.31 8.80
CA ALA A 438 -14.71 3.84 7.48
C ALA A 438 -14.55 5.01 6.50
N LYS A 439 -13.56 4.86 5.63
CA LYS A 439 -13.30 5.76 4.51
C LYS A 439 -13.23 4.95 3.22
N SER A 440 -13.62 5.56 2.12
CA SER A 440 -13.27 5.12 0.78
C SER A 440 -12.11 5.97 0.24
N ASP A 441 -11.39 5.44 -0.76
CA ASP A 441 -10.34 6.16 -1.49
C ASP A 441 -10.76 6.31 -2.97
N ASP A 442 -11.83 7.07 -3.19
CA ASP A 442 -12.43 7.25 -4.51
C ASP A 442 -11.69 8.28 -5.37
N LYS A 443 -11.71 8.07 -6.69
CA LYS A 443 -11.03 8.92 -7.68
C LYS A 443 -11.97 9.82 -8.46
N THR A 444 -13.27 9.51 -8.44
CA THR A 444 -14.32 10.27 -9.11
C THR A 444 -15.39 10.64 -8.09
N TRP A 445 -16.21 11.63 -8.43
CA TRP A 445 -17.30 12.03 -7.55
C TRP A 445 -18.42 10.99 -7.52
N GLU A 446 -18.69 10.35 -8.67
CA GLU A 446 -19.68 9.30 -8.81
C GLU A 446 -19.34 8.09 -7.92
N ASP A 447 -18.07 7.66 -7.95
CA ASP A 447 -17.59 6.60 -7.06
C ASP A 447 -17.75 7.00 -5.59
N ALA A 448 -17.46 8.26 -5.24
CA ALA A 448 -17.58 8.76 -3.87
C ALA A 448 -19.03 8.80 -3.37
N LEU A 449 -19.98 9.13 -4.26
CA LEU A 449 -21.41 9.07 -3.95
C LEU A 449 -21.86 7.64 -3.67
N GLU A 450 -21.35 6.66 -4.39
CA GLU A 450 -21.72 5.25 -4.20
C GLU A 450 -21.00 4.63 -2.98
N ASN A 451 -19.68 4.80 -2.91
CA ASN A 451 -18.80 4.04 -2.00
C ASN A 451 -18.58 4.70 -0.63
N ASP A 452 -18.74 6.03 -0.50
CA ASP A 452 -18.68 6.72 0.80
C ASP A 452 -20.08 7.15 1.26
N VAL A 453 -20.77 7.96 0.44
CA VAL A 453 -22.03 8.59 0.83
C VAL A 453 -23.15 7.56 0.94
N GLY A 454 -23.38 6.77 -0.12
CA GLY A 454 -24.41 5.73 -0.14
C GLY A 454 -24.18 4.65 0.92
N VAL A 455 -22.92 4.25 1.13
CA VAL A 455 -22.55 3.34 2.23
C VAL A 455 -22.85 3.95 3.60
N THR A 456 -22.55 5.23 3.80
CA THR A 456 -22.81 5.91 5.08
C THR A 456 -24.31 6.01 5.37
N GLU A 457 -25.12 6.28 4.35
CA GLU A 457 -26.58 6.24 4.48
C GLU A 457 -27.11 4.84 4.77
N ASN A 458 -26.56 3.79 4.13
CA ASN A 458 -26.92 2.40 4.43
C ASN A 458 -26.67 2.08 5.90
N ILE A 459 -25.49 2.44 6.41
CA ILE A 459 -25.14 2.26 7.83
C ILE A 459 -26.15 2.99 8.74
N ALA A 460 -26.50 4.23 8.42
CA ALA A 460 -27.46 4.99 9.20
C ALA A 460 -28.88 4.40 9.18
N ARG A 461 -29.35 3.91 8.01
CA ARG A 461 -30.63 3.21 7.89
C ARG A 461 -30.64 1.91 8.67
N SER A 462 -29.57 1.11 8.57
CA SER A 462 -29.41 -0.11 9.36
C SER A 462 -29.40 0.17 10.86
N ALA A 463 -28.74 1.25 11.29
CA ALA A 463 -28.70 1.67 12.70
C ALA A 463 -30.08 2.03 13.23
N LEU A 464 -30.88 2.79 12.47
CA LEU A 464 -32.27 3.08 12.80
C LEU A 464 -33.11 1.81 12.93
N LYS A 465 -33.03 0.91 11.94
CA LYS A 465 -33.78 -0.36 11.93
C LYS A 465 -33.40 -1.29 13.09
N ALA A 466 -32.13 -1.29 13.49
CA ALA A 466 -31.62 -2.10 14.60
C ALA A 466 -31.88 -1.46 15.98
N GLY A 467 -32.37 -0.22 16.05
CA GLY A 467 -32.62 0.47 17.31
C GLY A 467 -31.35 0.93 18.03
N VAL A 468 -30.30 1.27 17.27
CA VAL A 468 -29.04 1.80 17.82
C VAL A 468 -29.30 3.13 18.54
N GLU A 469 -28.83 3.24 19.78
CA GLU A 469 -29.01 4.42 20.64
C GLU A 469 -28.06 5.58 20.28
N ARG A 470 -26.91 5.27 19.67
CA ARG A 470 -25.98 6.28 19.15
C ARG A 470 -25.24 5.84 17.90
N LEU A 471 -25.26 6.70 16.88
CA LEU A 471 -24.37 6.62 15.73
C LEU A 471 -23.32 7.73 15.81
N ILE A 472 -22.05 7.40 16.03
CA ILE A 472 -20.95 8.35 15.98
C ILE A 472 -20.31 8.27 14.61
N TYR A 473 -20.37 9.35 13.84
CA TYR A 473 -19.76 9.45 12.52
C TYR A 473 -18.46 10.26 12.58
N THR A 474 -17.39 9.74 11.99
CA THR A 474 -16.12 10.46 11.90
C THR A 474 -16.01 11.15 10.55
N GLY A 475 -16.32 12.45 10.55
CA GLY A 475 -16.05 13.41 9.49
C GLY A 475 -14.59 13.91 9.52
N THR A 476 -14.36 15.14 9.06
CA THR A 476 -12.99 15.68 8.94
C THR A 476 -12.95 17.21 8.95
N ILE A 477 -11.90 17.78 9.56
CA ILE A 477 -11.63 19.23 9.41
C ILE A 477 -11.29 19.64 7.98
N ALA A 478 -10.91 18.69 7.10
CA ALA A 478 -10.55 18.98 5.72
C ALA A 478 -11.74 19.52 4.89
N SER A 479 -12.97 19.36 5.39
CA SER A 479 -14.20 19.90 4.80
C SER A 479 -14.36 21.41 4.99
N TYR A 480 -13.73 22.01 6.00
CA TYR A 480 -13.77 23.45 6.21
C TYR A 480 -12.91 24.20 5.19
N ASP A 481 -13.32 25.43 4.87
CA ASP A 481 -12.39 26.39 4.30
C ASP A 481 -11.47 26.97 5.38
N MET A 482 -10.18 26.63 5.29
CA MET A 482 -9.11 27.14 6.15
C MET A 482 -8.22 28.17 5.43
N SER A 483 -8.74 28.87 4.41
CA SER A 483 -7.92 29.73 3.54
C SER A 483 -7.69 31.14 4.08
N GLU A 484 -8.35 31.53 5.17
CA GLU A 484 -8.36 32.90 5.69
C GLU A 484 -7.71 32.97 7.08
N PRO A 485 -6.55 33.63 7.23
CA PRO A 485 -5.86 33.73 8.53
C PRO A 485 -6.68 34.41 9.64
N ALA A 486 -7.53 35.38 9.28
CA ALA A 486 -8.33 36.13 10.24
C ALA A 486 -9.56 35.36 10.75
N LYS A 487 -9.91 34.23 10.12
CA LYS A 487 -11.09 33.44 10.47
C LYS A 487 -10.71 32.39 11.50
N GLN A 488 -11.48 32.34 12.58
CA GLN A 488 -11.46 31.22 13.52
C GLN A 488 -12.56 30.23 13.14
N ILE A 489 -12.23 28.95 13.08
CA ILE A 489 -13.16 27.86 12.76
C ILE A 489 -13.72 27.29 14.06
N THR A 490 -15.04 27.31 14.14
CA THR A 490 -15.86 26.66 15.18
C THR A 490 -16.78 25.64 14.52
N GLU A 491 -17.54 24.86 15.29
CA GLU A 491 -18.51 23.90 14.73
C GLU A 491 -19.69 24.58 14.03
N GLU A 492 -19.97 25.84 14.36
CA GLU A 492 -20.95 26.70 13.69
C GLU A 492 -20.45 27.23 12.34
N THR A 493 -19.17 27.06 12.04
CA THR A 493 -18.62 27.39 10.73
C THR A 493 -19.17 26.39 9.70
N GLY A 494 -20.17 26.80 8.92
CA GLY A 494 -20.74 25.94 7.88
C GLY A 494 -19.72 25.53 6.80
N PHE A 495 -20.01 24.42 6.13
CA PHE A 495 -19.34 24.09 4.86
C PHE A 495 -19.88 25.03 3.78
N GLU A 496 -18.97 25.71 3.09
CA GLU A 496 -19.34 26.81 2.20
C GLU A 496 -20.04 26.34 0.92
N ALA A 497 -20.75 27.26 0.26
CA ALA A 497 -21.45 27.01 -1.00
C ALA A 497 -20.54 26.46 -2.14
N ALA A 498 -19.23 26.69 -2.06
CA ALA A 498 -18.24 26.20 -3.02
C ALA A 498 -17.57 24.88 -2.61
N ILE A 499 -18.21 24.03 -1.79
CA ILE A 499 -17.67 22.70 -1.40
C ILE A 499 -17.32 21.82 -2.61
N GLU A 500 -17.95 22.06 -3.77
CA GLU A 500 -17.66 21.37 -5.04
C GLU A 500 -16.24 21.59 -5.58
N ASP A 501 -15.62 22.70 -5.20
CA ASP A 501 -14.26 23.08 -5.58
C ASP A 501 -13.19 22.48 -4.66
N ARG A 502 -13.61 21.71 -3.65
CA ARG A 502 -12.72 20.97 -2.75
C ARG A 502 -12.30 19.63 -3.34
N ASN A 503 -11.24 19.07 -2.78
CA ASN A 503 -10.86 17.70 -3.05
C ASN A 503 -11.99 16.69 -2.70
N ILE A 504 -12.07 15.60 -3.45
CA ILE A 504 -13.15 14.58 -3.36
C ILE A 504 -13.36 14.06 -1.93
N TYR A 505 -12.28 13.83 -1.19
CA TYR A 505 -12.36 13.37 0.20
C TYR A 505 -13.06 14.39 1.11
N ALA A 506 -12.67 15.66 1.06
CA ALA A 506 -13.33 16.72 1.82
C ALA A 506 -14.80 16.89 1.44
N ARG A 507 -15.11 16.82 0.14
CA ARG A 507 -16.47 16.94 -0.40
C ARG A 507 -17.38 15.79 0.01
N SER A 508 -16.90 14.55 -0.08
CA SER A 508 -17.66 13.35 0.30
C SER A 508 -17.97 13.34 1.79
N LYS A 509 -17.00 13.67 2.66
CA LYS A 509 -17.24 13.76 4.10
C LYS A 509 -18.25 14.86 4.47
N ALA A 510 -18.18 16.03 3.83
CA ALA A 510 -19.18 17.08 4.02
C ALA A 510 -20.58 16.64 3.60
N GLU A 511 -20.70 15.93 2.48
CA GLU A 511 -21.98 15.41 1.98
C GLU A 511 -22.56 14.33 2.91
N CYS A 512 -21.73 13.41 3.42
CA CYS A 512 -22.14 12.44 4.44
C CYS A 512 -22.72 13.14 5.68
N GLU A 513 -22.02 14.15 6.22
CA GLU A 513 -22.50 14.91 7.38
C GLU A 513 -23.85 15.58 7.10
N ARG A 514 -24.00 16.22 5.93
CA ARG A 514 -25.25 16.86 5.51
C ARG A 514 -26.42 15.87 5.49
N ARG A 515 -26.22 14.67 4.93
CA ARG A 515 -27.26 13.66 4.83
C ARG A 515 -27.58 13.00 6.17
N LEU A 516 -26.58 12.75 7.01
CA LEU A 516 -26.79 12.22 8.35
C LEU A 516 -27.55 13.20 9.25
N LEU A 517 -27.24 14.51 9.18
CA LEU A 517 -27.98 15.53 9.92
C LEU A 517 -29.41 15.70 9.39
N ALA A 518 -29.64 15.56 8.08
CA ALA A 518 -30.99 15.51 7.52
C ALA A 518 -31.77 14.29 8.07
N MET A 519 -31.16 13.10 8.10
CA MET A 519 -31.78 11.91 8.70
C MET A 519 -32.02 12.07 10.21
N HIS A 520 -31.19 12.83 10.93
CA HIS A 520 -31.45 13.17 12.34
C HIS A 520 -32.72 14.00 12.49
N HIS A 521 -32.84 15.08 11.71
CA HIS A 521 -34.01 15.95 11.72
C HIS A 521 -35.29 15.23 11.25
N ASP A 522 -35.21 14.49 10.14
CA ASP A 522 -36.37 13.92 9.47
C ASP A 522 -36.81 12.55 10.03
N ASN A 523 -35.87 11.78 10.57
CA ASN A 523 -36.11 10.39 10.99
C ASN A 523 -35.66 10.08 12.42
N GLY A 524 -35.16 11.07 13.16
CA GLY A 524 -34.73 10.89 14.55
C GLY A 524 -33.45 10.05 14.71
N LEU A 525 -32.60 9.95 13.67
CA LEU A 525 -31.31 9.25 13.76
C LEU A 525 -30.47 9.84 14.91
N PRO A 526 -30.08 9.07 15.94
CA PRO A 526 -29.31 9.61 17.06
C PRO A 526 -27.83 9.74 16.69
N VAL A 527 -27.51 10.66 15.78
CA VAL A 527 -26.16 10.85 15.24
C VAL A 527 -25.37 11.90 16.02
N THR A 528 -24.06 11.69 16.16
CA THR A 528 -23.10 12.72 16.58
C THR A 528 -21.91 12.71 15.62
N ILE A 529 -21.42 13.88 15.23
CA ILE A 529 -20.36 14.02 14.23
C ILE A 529 -19.03 14.46 14.88
N ALA A 530 -17.97 13.69 14.67
CA ALA A 530 -16.60 14.07 15.02
C ALA A 530 -15.88 14.64 13.80
N ARG A 531 -15.16 15.74 13.96
CA ARG A 531 -14.27 16.32 12.94
C ARG A 531 -12.83 16.35 13.49
N PRO A 532 -12.06 15.25 13.40
CA PRO A 532 -10.70 15.21 13.93
C PRO A 532 -9.73 16.08 13.12
N GLY A 533 -8.74 16.64 13.82
CA GLY A 533 -7.61 17.37 13.24
C GLY A 533 -6.58 16.49 12.53
N ILE A 534 -5.32 16.94 12.50
CA ILE A 534 -4.18 16.13 12.05
C ILE A 534 -3.83 15.14 13.16
N VAL A 535 -4.31 13.91 13.01
CA VAL A 535 -4.13 12.87 14.03
C VAL A 535 -2.73 12.29 13.97
N VAL A 536 -2.00 12.37 15.09
CA VAL A 536 -0.64 11.83 15.26
C VAL A 536 -0.53 10.97 16.52
N GLY A 537 0.47 10.11 16.61
CA GLY A 537 0.69 9.26 17.77
C GLY A 537 1.18 7.86 17.42
N LYS A 538 1.19 6.98 18.43
CA LYS A 538 1.73 5.62 18.34
C LYS A 538 1.07 4.79 17.24
N GLY A 539 1.88 4.25 16.34
CA GLY A 539 1.42 3.43 15.21
C GLY A 539 0.79 4.24 14.06
N GLY A 540 1.05 5.54 14.02
CA GLY A 540 0.70 6.44 12.92
C GLY A 540 1.89 6.66 11.98
N PRO A 541 1.67 7.00 10.71
CA PRO A 541 2.77 7.25 9.78
C PRO A 541 3.45 8.60 10.06
N LEU A 542 4.77 8.66 9.89
CA LEU A 542 5.52 9.92 9.77
C LEU A 542 4.93 10.83 8.68
N GLN A 543 4.45 10.22 7.59
CA GLN A 543 4.07 10.89 6.36
C GLN A 543 2.58 11.24 6.35
N HIS A 544 2.20 12.34 7.02
CA HIS A 544 0.82 12.83 7.01
C HIS A 544 0.60 13.91 5.93
N TRP A 545 -0.45 13.75 5.11
CA TRP A 545 -0.75 14.66 4.00
C TRP A 545 -1.16 16.06 4.44
N GLY A 546 -1.76 16.22 5.62
CA GLY A 546 -2.07 17.53 6.20
C GLY A 546 -0.84 18.39 6.53
N ILE A 547 0.36 17.80 6.60
CA ILE A 547 1.60 18.54 6.89
C ILE A 547 2.31 18.95 5.59
N GLY A 548 2.33 18.06 4.59
CA GLY A 548 3.03 18.32 3.34
C GLY A 548 3.02 17.15 2.37
N ARG A 549 3.60 17.39 1.19
CA ARG A 549 3.85 16.37 0.16
C ARG A 549 5.22 15.73 0.35
N TRP A 550 5.21 14.46 0.72
CA TRP A 550 6.41 13.66 0.99
C TRP A 550 7.05 13.09 -0.27
N HIS A 551 8.38 12.95 -0.25
CA HIS A 551 9.21 12.40 -1.32
C HIS A 551 10.20 11.39 -0.70
N GLY A 552 9.69 10.19 -0.40
CA GLY A 552 10.38 9.22 0.44
C GLY A 552 10.42 9.64 1.91
N ALA A 553 11.20 8.91 2.72
CA ALA A 553 11.28 9.13 4.16
C ALA A 553 12.00 10.43 4.58
N GLY A 554 12.89 10.95 3.73
CA GLY A 554 13.82 12.02 4.10
C GLY A 554 13.52 13.41 3.55
N ALA A 555 12.44 13.59 2.79
CA ALA A 555 12.13 14.88 2.16
C ALA A 555 10.63 15.19 2.09
N VAL A 556 10.29 16.44 2.35
CA VAL A 556 8.91 16.93 2.36
C VAL A 556 8.83 18.35 1.79
N LYS A 557 7.78 18.58 0.99
CA LYS A 557 7.38 19.90 0.54
C LYS A 557 6.12 20.29 1.29
N ILE A 558 6.25 21.17 2.28
CA ILE A 558 5.14 21.60 3.15
C ILE A 558 4.19 22.53 2.40
N TRP A 559 2.98 22.70 2.91
CA TRP A 559 1.99 23.60 2.33
C TRP A 559 2.28 25.04 2.76
N GLY A 560 2.53 25.93 1.79
CA GLY A 560 2.86 27.32 2.08
C GLY A 560 4.26 27.48 2.70
N ASP A 561 4.38 28.41 3.63
CA ASP A 561 5.61 28.70 4.38
C ASP A 561 5.84 27.73 5.56
N GLY A 562 4.78 27.08 6.06
CA GLY A 562 4.82 26.17 7.19
C GLY A 562 4.95 26.81 8.56
N GLU A 563 4.70 28.11 8.68
CA GLU A 563 4.80 28.86 9.95
C GLU A 563 3.51 28.82 10.77
N HIS A 564 2.38 28.54 10.11
CA HIS A 564 1.07 28.49 10.75
C HIS A 564 0.95 27.25 11.65
N THR A 565 0.35 27.44 12.82
CA THR A 565 0.11 26.36 13.76
C THR A 565 -0.85 25.35 13.15
N LEU A 566 -0.44 24.08 13.17
CA LEU A 566 -1.24 23.00 12.62
C LEU A 566 -2.24 22.48 13.67
N PRO A 567 -3.45 22.05 13.24
CA PRO A 567 -4.49 21.53 14.12
C PRO A 567 -4.19 20.07 14.52
N PHE A 568 -3.07 19.84 15.19
CA PHE A 568 -2.68 18.51 15.65
C PHE A 568 -3.60 18.00 16.75
N VAL A 569 -3.78 16.68 16.80
CA VAL A 569 -4.44 16.00 17.91
C VAL A 569 -3.82 14.61 18.11
N LEU A 570 -3.65 14.18 19.35
CA LEU A 570 -3.15 12.84 19.61
C LEU A 570 -4.24 11.80 19.36
N ILE A 571 -3.85 10.65 18.82
CA ILE A 571 -4.79 9.57 18.52
C ILE A 571 -5.61 9.11 19.74
N ASP A 572 -4.99 9.02 20.93
CA ASP A 572 -5.72 8.58 22.12
C ASP A 572 -6.73 9.63 22.57
N ASP A 573 -6.44 10.91 22.34
CA ASP A 573 -7.33 12.03 22.68
C ASP A 573 -8.53 12.04 21.72
N VAL A 574 -8.33 11.69 20.44
CA VAL A 574 -9.45 11.46 19.51
C VAL A 574 -10.31 10.28 19.96
N ALA A 575 -9.70 9.18 20.40
CA ALA A 575 -10.43 8.02 20.91
C ALA A 575 -11.27 8.39 22.15
N ASP A 576 -10.73 9.21 23.07
CA ASP A 576 -11.50 9.76 24.20
C ASP A 576 -12.69 10.59 23.76
N GLY A 577 -12.47 11.52 22.82
CA GLY A 577 -13.54 12.37 22.30
C GLY A 577 -14.68 11.53 21.72
N LEU A 578 -14.35 10.51 20.91
CA LEU A 578 -15.35 9.59 20.35
C LEU A 578 -16.12 8.84 21.45
N ILE A 579 -15.44 8.31 22.47
CA ILE A 579 -16.12 7.61 23.58
C ILE A 579 -17.07 8.56 24.31
N LEU A 580 -16.63 9.77 24.65
CA LEU A 580 -17.46 10.78 25.32
C LEU A 580 -18.67 11.19 24.48
N MET A 581 -18.50 11.34 23.16
CA MET A 581 -19.61 11.58 22.23
C MET A 581 -20.64 10.46 22.22
N GLY A 582 -20.23 9.22 22.51
CA GLY A 582 -21.15 8.09 22.74
C GLY A 582 -21.94 8.23 24.03
N GLN A 583 -21.29 8.69 25.10
CA GLN A 583 -21.84 8.68 26.46
C GLN A 583 -22.75 9.88 26.79
N LYS A 584 -22.55 11.04 26.15
CA LYS A 584 -23.28 12.28 26.49
C LYS A 584 -24.54 12.42 25.65
N THR A 585 -25.72 12.43 26.28
CA THR A 585 -27.01 12.63 25.58
C THR A 585 -27.10 13.98 24.87
N ALA A 586 -26.53 15.03 25.48
CA ALA A 586 -26.45 16.37 24.88
C ALA A 586 -25.60 16.44 23.60
N ALA A 587 -24.88 15.36 23.23
CA ALA A 587 -24.13 15.28 21.99
C ALA A 587 -24.98 14.82 20.79
N ILE A 588 -26.21 14.34 20.99
CA ILE A 588 -27.07 13.90 19.88
C ILE A 588 -27.45 15.12 19.02
N GLY A 589 -27.28 14.99 17.71
CA GLY A 589 -27.51 16.06 16.73
C GLY A 589 -26.33 17.03 16.58
N GLU A 590 -25.31 16.92 17.45
CA GLU A 590 -24.19 17.85 17.48
C GLU A 590 -23.00 17.40 16.64
N SER A 591 -22.18 18.39 16.28
CA SER A 591 -20.86 18.20 15.67
C SER A 591 -19.77 18.74 16.60
N PHE A 592 -18.59 18.12 16.59
CA PHE A 592 -17.45 18.48 17.44
C PHE A 592 -16.13 18.49 16.66
N ASN A 593 -15.37 19.58 16.77
CA ASN A 593 -13.99 19.69 16.27
C ASN A 593 -13.04 19.04 17.29
N LEU A 594 -12.57 17.82 16.99
CA LEU A 594 -11.57 17.13 17.83
C LEU A 594 -10.17 17.56 17.41
N VAL A 595 -9.82 18.81 17.74
CA VAL A 595 -8.51 19.41 17.52
C VAL A 595 -7.86 19.68 18.88
N GLY A 596 -6.59 19.30 19.05
CA GLY A 596 -5.84 19.50 20.30
C GLY A 596 -5.45 20.96 20.51
N GLU A 597 -4.67 21.23 21.56
CA GLU A 597 -4.14 22.57 21.77
C GLU A 597 -3.19 23.01 20.63
N PRO A 598 -3.15 24.30 20.28
CA PRO A 598 -2.25 24.82 19.26
C PRO A 598 -0.78 24.77 19.73
N MET A 599 -0.04 23.74 19.31
CA MET A 599 1.32 23.48 19.84
C MET A 599 2.46 23.69 18.86
N LEU A 600 2.29 23.32 17.59
CA LEU A 600 3.37 23.24 16.61
C LEU A 600 2.91 23.70 15.23
N SER A 601 3.78 24.45 14.54
CA SER A 601 3.69 24.65 13.10
C SER A 601 4.24 23.43 12.34
N ALA A 602 4.12 23.44 11.01
CA ALA A 602 4.73 22.39 10.19
C ALA A 602 6.25 22.34 10.40
N ARG A 603 6.92 23.49 10.42
CA ARG A 603 8.37 23.55 10.72
C ARG A 603 8.69 23.11 12.14
N GLY A 604 7.93 23.60 13.12
CA GLY A 604 8.11 23.21 14.52
C GLY A 604 7.98 21.70 14.75
N TYR A 605 7.13 21.01 13.98
CA TYR A 605 7.04 19.55 13.99
C TYR A 605 8.32 18.88 13.49
N PHE A 606 8.90 19.36 12.39
CA PHE A 606 10.16 18.82 11.85
C PHE A 606 11.39 19.16 12.71
N ASP A 607 11.40 20.35 13.32
CA ASP A 607 12.44 20.73 14.28
C ASP A 607 12.39 19.84 15.51
N ALA A 608 11.19 19.53 16.02
CA ALA A 608 11.01 18.61 17.13
C ALA A 608 11.43 17.17 16.76
N ILE A 609 11.19 16.71 15.52
CA ILE A 609 11.73 15.43 15.03
C ILE A 609 13.26 15.44 15.06
N HIS A 610 13.89 16.50 14.55
CA HIS A 610 15.34 16.61 14.52
C HIS A 610 15.93 16.65 15.93
N GLU A 611 15.35 17.44 16.83
CA GLU A 611 15.80 17.58 18.22
C GLU A 611 15.69 16.25 18.99
N LYS A 612 14.57 15.53 18.85
CA LYS A 612 14.31 14.31 19.64
C LYS A 612 14.93 13.05 19.05
N LEU A 613 15.08 12.97 17.73
CA LEU A 613 15.51 11.74 17.04
C LEU A 613 16.84 11.89 16.29
N GLY A 614 17.43 13.10 16.23
CA GLY A 614 18.64 13.37 15.45
C GLY A 614 18.43 13.33 13.93
N ALA A 615 17.23 13.03 13.45
CA ALA A 615 16.92 12.86 12.04
C ALA A 615 16.57 14.19 11.36
N LYS A 616 17.46 14.68 10.49
CA LYS A 616 17.20 15.89 9.69
C LYS A 616 16.43 15.54 8.42
N ILE A 617 15.17 15.98 8.35
CA ILE A 617 14.34 15.87 7.14
C ILE A 617 14.58 17.08 6.26
N LYS A 618 14.71 16.89 4.95
CA LYS A 618 14.78 17.99 3.99
C LYS A 618 13.40 18.62 3.82
N VAL A 619 13.19 19.75 4.48
CA VAL A 619 11.95 20.53 4.44
C VAL A 619 12.07 21.67 3.43
N SER A 620 11.10 21.79 2.53
CA SER A 620 11.01 22.91 1.59
C SER A 620 9.61 23.48 1.53
N SER A 621 9.49 24.81 1.38
CA SER A 621 8.21 25.50 1.24
C SER A 621 7.54 25.18 -0.10
N GLY A 622 6.22 25.07 -0.08
CA GLY A 622 5.42 24.82 -1.27
C GLY A 622 4.62 26.04 -1.70
N SER A 623 4.94 26.60 -2.88
CA SER A 623 4.12 27.65 -3.48
C SER A 623 2.72 27.11 -3.82
N LEU A 624 1.73 27.59 -3.08
CA LEU A 624 0.32 27.21 -3.26
C LEU A 624 -0.19 27.65 -4.64
N LEU A 625 0.26 28.81 -5.12
CA LEU A 625 -0.07 29.30 -6.46
C LEU A 625 0.50 28.37 -7.54
N ALA A 626 1.76 27.93 -7.39
CA ALA A 626 2.37 27.01 -8.34
C ALA A 626 1.65 25.65 -8.37
N PHE A 627 1.21 25.15 -7.21
CA PHE A 627 0.41 23.92 -7.14
C PHE A 627 -0.94 24.08 -7.82
N TYR A 628 -1.65 25.19 -7.56
CA TYR A 628 -2.89 25.52 -8.23
C TYR A 628 -2.73 25.61 -9.75
N VAL A 629 -1.74 26.35 -10.25
CA VAL A 629 -1.51 26.50 -11.70
C VAL A 629 -1.20 25.14 -12.35
N ALA A 630 -0.37 24.32 -11.70
CA ALA A 630 -0.06 22.98 -12.20
C ALA A 630 -1.29 22.06 -12.24
N ASP A 631 -2.17 22.15 -11.24
CA ASP A 631 -3.41 21.39 -11.20
C ASP A 631 -4.43 21.90 -12.22
N ALA A 632 -4.51 23.22 -12.41
CA ALA A 632 -5.34 23.84 -13.43
C ALA A 632 -4.94 23.44 -14.85
N LEU A 633 -3.63 23.41 -15.13
CA LEU A 633 -3.11 22.90 -16.40
C LEU A 633 -3.47 21.42 -16.61
N LYS A 634 -3.31 20.58 -15.57
CA LYS A 634 -3.70 19.17 -15.64
C LYS A 634 -5.20 18.98 -15.86
N PHE A 635 -6.02 19.76 -15.17
CA PHE A 635 -7.47 19.74 -15.33
C PHE A 635 -7.86 20.14 -16.76
N PHE A 636 -7.27 21.21 -17.30
CA PHE A 636 -7.50 21.64 -18.67
C PHE A 636 -7.11 20.55 -19.68
N LEU A 637 -5.93 19.95 -19.54
CA LEU A 637 -5.49 18.84 -20.40
C LEU A 637 -6.42 17.63 -20.31
N LYS A 638 -6.81 17.21 -19.11
CA LYS A 638 -7.68 16.04 -18.93
C LYS A 638 -9.12 16.28 -19.41
N SER A 639 -9.67 17.46 -19.17
CA SER A 639 -11.05 17.80 -19.53
C SER A 639 -11.21 18.12 -21.01
N LYS A 640 -10.29 18.91 -21.60
CA LYS A 640 -10.41 19.37 -23.00
C LYS A 640 -9.77 18.42 -24.01
N PHE A 641 -8.59 17.87 -23.70
CA PHE A 641 -7.88 16.96 -24.62
C PHE A 641 -8.25 15.50 -24.41
N LEU A 642 -8.33 15.03 -23.16
CA LEU A 642 -8.67 13.63 -22.86
C LEU A 642 -10.17 13.40 -22.64
N ARG A 643 -11.00 14.45 -22.74
CA ARG A 643 -12.48 14.42 -22.57
C ARG A 643 -12.94 13.67 -21.32
N ARG A 644 -12.14 13.68 -20.25
CA ARG A 644 -12.49 13.03 -18.97
C ARG A 644 -13.52 13.87 -18.23
N THR A 645 -14.59 13.22 -17.80
CA THR A 645 -15.66 13.77 -16.96
C THR A 645 -15.42 13.43 -15.47
N GLY A 646 -16.20 14.02 -14.55
CA GLY A 646 -16.12 13.70 -13.11
C GLY A 646 -14.89 14.24 -12.37
N LEU A 647 -14.12 15.15 -12.97
CA LEU A 647 -12.92 15.75 -12.36
C LEU A 647 -13.29 16.92 -11.45
N SER A 648 -12.70 16.97 -10.24
CA SER A 648 -12.76 18.16 -9.38
C SER A 648 -12.11 19.37 -10.07
N ARG A 649 -12.77 20.53 -9.94
CA ARG A 649 -12.22 21.78 -10.46
C ARG A 649 -11.02 22.23 -9.61
N PRO A 650 -9.95 22.72 -10.24
CA PRO A 650 -8.81 23.26 -9.53
C PRO A 650 -9.22 24.54 -8.79
N SER A 651 -8.89 24.65 -7.51
CA SER A 651 -9.25 25.80 -6.69
C SER A 651 -8.04 26.33 -5.93
N TYR A 652 -7.69 27.59 -6.17
CA TYR A 652 -6.62 28.24 -5.41
C TYR A 652 -6.96 28.30 -3.92
N ARG A 653 -8.26 28.42 -3.61
CA ARG A 653 -8.78 28.40 -2.25
C ARG A 653 -8.57 27.04 -1.56
N ASP A 654 -8.86 25.92 -2.24
CA ASP A 654 -8.55 24.57 -1.71
C ASP A 654 -7.04 24.43 -1.41
N TRP A 655 -6.17 24.92 -2.29
CA TRP A 655 -4.73 24.94 -2.04
C TRP A 655 -4.34 25.81 -0.85
N LYS A 656 -4.96 26.99 -0.67
CA LYS A 656 -4.75 27.83 0.51
C LYS A 656 -5.17 27.12 1.80
N SER A 657 -6.30 26.42 1.82
CA SER A 657 -6.77 25.74 3.03
C SER A 657 -5.84 24.61 3.49
N ARG A 658 -5.05 24.01 2.59
CA ARG A 658 -4.02 23.01 2.95
C ARG A 658 -2.88 23.61 3.78
N ALA A 659 -2.68 24.92 3.72
CA ALA A 659 -1.72 25.62 4.57
C ALA A 659 -2.27 25.93 5.97
N HIS A 660 -3.52 25.54 6.28
CA HIS A 660 -4.13 25.68 7.59
C HIS A 660 -4.05 27.12 8.14
N TYR A 661 -4.42 28.12 7.33
CA TYR A 661 -4.32 29.52 7.74
C TYR A 661 -5.28 29.88 8.88
N SER A 662 -6.48 29.30 8.88
CA SER A 662 -7.49 29.55 9.90
C SER A 662 -7.22 28.74 11.17
N ALA A 663 -7.30 29.39 12.33
CA ALA A 663 -7.20 28.73 13.63
C ALA A 663 -8.47 27.94 13.96
N PHE A 664 -8.35 26.89 14.78
CA PHE A 664 -9.49 26.10 15.26
C PHE A 664 -9.80 26.41 16.72
N ASP A 665 -11.07 26.54 17.04
CA ASP A 665 -11.59 26.51 18.40
C ASP A 665 -11.96 25.07 18.79
N ASN A 666 -11.63 24.69 20.02
CA ASN A 666 -11.98 23.40 20.61
C ASN A 666 -12.74 23.56 21.94
N THR A 667 -13.41 24.69 22.14
CA THR A 667 -14.12 25.01 23.38
C THR A 667 -15.39 24.17 23.53
N LYS A 668 -16.15 23.97 22.44
CA LYS A 668 -17.40 23.18 22.45
C LYS A 668 -17.22 21.74 22.96
N PRO A 669 -16.27 20.92 22.47
CA PRO A 669 -16.06 19.57 23.00
C PRO A 669 -15.60 19.56 24.46
N LYS A 670 -14.80 20.54 24.90
CA LYS A 670 -14.40 20.66 26.31
C LYS A 670 -15.62 20.90 27.21
N LEU A 671 -16.48 21.85 26.85
CA LEU A 671 -17.63 22.23 27.66
C LEU A 671 -18.76 21.19 27.65
N MET A 672 -19.12 20.67 26.47
CA MET A 672 -20.26 19.76 26.34
C MET A 672 -19.92 18.31 26.67
N LEU A 673 -18.69 17.87 26.33
CA LEU A 673 -18.29 16.48 26.50
C LEU A 673 -17.43 16.26 27.76
N GLY A 674 -16.79 17.30 28.28
CA GLY A 674 -15.72 17.17 29.26
C GLY A 674 -14.44 16.61 28.63
N TRP A 675 -14.21 16.90 27.34
CA TRP A 675 -13.04 16.40 26.62
C TRP A 675 -11.77 17.13 27.04
N GLU A 676 -10.75 16.40 27.47
CA GLU A 676 -9.47 16.93 27.96
C GLU A 676 -8.31 16.49 27.05
N PRO A 677 -8.06 17.18 25.93
CA PRO A 677 -6.91 16.88 25.08
C PRO A 677 -5.59 17.23 25.78
N GLU A 678 -4.48 16.63 25.33
CA GLU A 678 -3.15 16.95 25.87
C GLU A 678 -2.85 18.45 25.73
N THR A 679 -2.41 19.07 26.82
CA THR A 679 -2.09 20.51 26.90
C THR A 679 -0.60 20.79 26.99
N SER A 680 0.22 19.79 27.33
CA SER A 680 1.67 19.93 27.42
C SER A 680 2.33 19.64 26.07
N ARG A 681 2.99 20.66 25.50
CA ARG A 681 3.81 20.52 24.29
C ARG A 681 4.88 19.43 24.43
N GLU A 682 5.50 19.31 25.59
CA GLU A 682 6.53 18.28 25.83
C GLU A 682 5.94 16.87 25.77
N LYS A 683 4.82 16.64 26.46
CA LYS A 683 4.13 15.33 26.43
C LYS A 683 3.59 15.02 25.04
N PHE A 684 3.07 16.01 24.33
CA PHE A 684 2.67 15.88 22.93
C PHE A 684 3.83 15.42 22.07
N VAL A 685 4.97 16.13 22.09
CA VAL A 685 6.17 15.75 21.32
C VAL A 685 6.61 14.34 21.68
N LYS A 686 6.63 13.99 22.97
CA LYS A 686 6.97 12.63 23.41
C LYS A 686 6.02 11.57 22.84
N ARG A 687 4.71 11.80 22.84
CA ARG A 687 3.68 10.84 22.36
C ARG A 687 3.58 10.80 20.83
N ALA A 688 3.73 11.93 20.15
CA ALA A 688 3.58 12.09 18.71
C ALA A 688 4.85 11.81 17.92
N ILE A 689 6.03 11.97 18.53
CA ILE A 689 7.33 11.86 17.84
C ILE A 689 8.14 10.72 18.43
N THR A 690 8.52 10.79 19.71
CA THR A 690 9.48 9.83 20.29
C THR A 690 8.89 8.45 20.50
N LYS A 691 7.67 8.34 21.07
CA LYS A 691 6.97 7.07 21.29
C LYS A 691 6.13 6.62 20.10
N ALA A 692 6.17 7.38 19.00
CA ALA A 692 5.40 7.08 17.81
C ALA A 692 6.11 6.12 16.84
N ASP A 693 7.39 5.85 17.07
CA ASP A 693 8.25 4.99 16.25
C ASP A 693 8.22 5.41 14.75
N LEU A 694 8.30 6.72 14.51
CA LEU A 694 8.07 7.33 13.18
C LEU A 694 8.96 6.75 12.07
N PHE A 695 10.20 6.37 12.41
CA PHE A 695 11.18 5.78 11.49
C PHE A 695 11.22 4.24 11.53
N GLY A 696 10.41 3.62 12.39
CA GLY A 696 10.26 2.18 12.51
C GLY A 696 11.32 1.46 13.36
N PHE A 697 12.02 2.15 14.26
CA PHE A 697 12.91 1.54 15.26
C PHE A 697 13.12 2.45 16.47
#